data_AF-A0A1M7FDI1-F1
#
_entry.id   AF-A0A1M7FDI1-F1
#
_cell.length_a   1.000
_cell.length_b   1.000
_cell.length_c   1.000
_cell.angle_alpha   90.00
_cell.angle_beta   90.00
_cell.angle_gamma   90.00
#
_symmetry.space_group_name_H-M   'P 1'
#
loop_
_entity.id
_entity.type
_entity.pdbx_description
1 polymer ?
#
loop_
_entity_poly.entity_id
_entity_poly.type
_entity_poly.pdbx_seq_one_letter_code
_entity_poly.pdbx_strand_id
1 'polypeptide(L)'
;MKKAFEKPGLVLPSRGLTYALKRHRSQLLLAALLLAGTHAGAQVTFPTNGISEPKEGCYAFTHATIVKDPQTTVTDATLVIRDGKIVDLGPGAAIPKDAVVVDCKGKYIYPSFVDIYSSYGLGEPKRGGGSWNAAPQFLSNTKGAYGWNQAIKSEINAVSLFNTDAAKAASLRSAGFGTVLTHQQDGIARGTASLVTLADDRENNVIIREKAASAFSFDKGTSTQNYPNSLMGTIALLRQTFLDGQWYKSRPAKEGVNLSLQAWNDNLQLPQIFAVNDKWDAVRADKIGDEFGVQFIIKGGGNEYQRISDIAATRAAYILPLNFPVAIDLEDPSDARFVALADMKHWEMAPTEPAAFEKANIPFALTAADLKDVKQFLANVRKAIEYGLSEQKALEALTKTPATLIKAYDKVGSLEPGKLANFLIASGPVFKENTILLQNWVQGNKYQLKTEGWSDVRGTYAINFSNGQAYTIEVKGAADKPQVSLLQKDTLSGKIDISDKLVNLVLPLSKGNNNGLRLSGIIGQDKWMGTAADSAGNNLRWTAMLTKPFQEKSDSAKKKPAAEIGQLLFPFNGYGWDKLPQQQDLLIKNATVWTNEKDGKLENTDVLVKGGKIAQIGKNLTAGNARVIDGTGKHLSAGIIDEHSHIAISKGVNESSQSVTAEVRIADVVNPEDVNIYRQLSGGVTASHLLHGSANAIGGQSQLIKLRWGQSAEELKVAGTDGFIKFALGENVKQSNWGDRNTVRFPQTRMGVEQVYMDAFTRARDYEKQGAGKRRDLELDALVEILNSKRFITCHSYVQSEINMLMHVADTFHFHVNTFTHILEGYKVADKMKAHGAGAGTFADWWAYKMEVQDAIPQNAGIMHEVGVVTAINSDDAEMARRLNQEAAKSIKYAGVSEEDALKMVTLNPARLLHVDNRMGSIKVGKDADLVLWSNEPLSIYAKAEKTIVDGIVEFDREYDLQLRQRIAAERSRLTSKLLNEKKKGTPVEKAAYRPEEIYHCEDLQGGHQHEVIQ
;
A
#
# COMPACT_ATOMS: atom_id res chain seq x y z
N MET A 1 72.65 -2.82 63.36
CA MET A 1 73.44 -2.67 64.61
C MET A 1 72.48 -2.52 65.80
N LYS A 2 72.60 -3.45 66.78
CA LYS A 2 72.27 -3.40 68.24
C LYS A 2 70.83 -3.04 68.69
N LYS A 3 70.05 -3.99 69.25
CA LYS A 3 69.95 -4.46 70.69
C LYS A 3 69.26 -3.40 71.58
N ALA A 4 68.38 -3.68 72.55
CA ALA A 4 67.85 -4.90 73.19
C ALA A 4 66.74 -4.50 74.21
N PHE A 5 65.79 -5.42 74.46
CA PHE A 5 65.07 -5.76 75.72
C PHE A 5 64.55 -4.69 76.71
N GLU A 6 63.23 -4.71 77.00
CA GLU A 6 62.60 -5.23 78.25
C GLU A 6 61.05 -5.04 78.26
N LYS A 7 60.32 -6.03 78.80
CA LYS A 7 58.87 -6.07 79.18
C LYS A 7 58.80 -5.94 80.73
N PRO A 8 57.63 -5.85 81.44
CA PRO A 8 56.21 -5.96 81.05
C PRO A 8 55.25 -4.92 81.73
N GLY A 9 53.95 -4.88 81.34
CA GLY A 9 52.90 -4.32 82.22
C GLY A 9 51.58 -3.90 81.55
N LEU A 10 50.55 -4.74 81.73
CA LEU A 10 49.08 -4.55 81.58
C LEU A 10 48.52 -3.13 81.27
N VAL A 11 47.56 -3.05 80.32
CA VAL A 11 46.12 -2.72 80.51
C VAL A 11 45.38 -2.77 79.15
N LEU A 12 44.13 -3.27 79.21
CA LEU A 12 43.14 -3.62 78.17
C LEU A 12 42.75 -2.51 77.16
N PRO A 13 42.09 -2.89 76.03
CA PRO A 13 41.98 -2.09 74.81
C PRO A 13 40.68 -1.27 74.73
N SER A 14 40.78 0.02 74.43
CA SER A 14 39.60 0.82 74.02
C SER A 14 39.94 2.07 73.20
N ARG A 15 41.06 2.09 72.46
CA ARG A 15 41.51 3.27 71.69
C ARG A 15 41.85 3.02 70.21
N GLY A 16 41.26 1.98 69.61
CA GLY A 16 41.31 1.77 68.15
C GLY A 16 40.14 2.39 67.37
N LEU A 17 38.96 2.48 67.99
CA LEU A 17 37.73 2.89 67.29
C LEU A 17 37.59 4.42 67.14
N THR A 18 38.22 5.20 68.02
CA THR A 18 38.04 6.67 68.05
C THR A 18 38.94 7.42 67.07
N TYR A 19 39.98 6.80 66.51
CA TYR A 19 40.91 7.45 65.58
C TYR A 19 40.49 7.26 64.10
N ALA A 20 39.93 6.10 63.74
CA ALA A 20 39.36 5.87 62.41
C ALA A 20 38.11 6.73 62.14
N LEU A 21 37.29 6.98 63.17
CA LEU A 21 36.10 7.85 63.10
C LEU A 21 36.42 9.36 63.01
N LYS A 22 37.65 9.79 63.33
CA LYS A 22 38.05 11.22 63.21
C LYS A 22 38.65 11.57 61.85
N ARG A 23 39.28 10.62 61.15
CA ARG A 23 39.95 10.90 59.85
C ARG A 23 39.01 10.87 58.65
N HIS A 24 37.87 10.20 58.75
CA HIS A 24 36.85 10.12 57.68
C HIS A 24 35.58 10.90 57.99
N ARG A 25 35.56 11.73 59.05
CA ARG A 25 34.36 12.50 59.43
C ARG A 25 33.88 13.42 58.30
N SER A 26 34.79 14.06 57.58
CA SER A 26 34.47 14.89 56.42
C SER A 26 34.06 14.07 55.19
N GLN A 27 34.60 12.87 54.99
CA GLN A 27 34.24 11.99 53.86
C GLN A 27 32.93 11.22 54.12
N LEU A 28 32.62 10.87 55.36
CA LEU A 28 31.35 10.29 55.79
C LEU A 28 30.24 11.35 55.87
N LEU A 29 30.55 12.61 56.23
CA LEU A 29 29.59 13.71 56.06
C LEU A 29 29.32 13.99 54.59
N LEU A 30 30.33 13.95 53.72
CA LEU A 30 30.17 14.17 52.28
C LEU A 30 29.41 13.01 51.62
N ALA A 31 29.68 11.75 52.02
CA ALA A 31 28.91 10.59 51.57
C ALA A 31 27.49 10.60 52.13
N ALA A 32 27.27 11.05 53.37
CA ALA A 32 25.94 11.26 53.94
C ALA A 32 25.21 12.46 53.35
N LEU A 33 25.90 13.53 52.93
CA LEU A 33 25.33 14.67 52.20
C LEU A 33 25.06 14.34 50.72
N LEU A 34 25.83 13.42 50.12
CA LEU A 34 25.59 12.86 48.79
C LEU A 34 24.49 11.78 48.80
N LEU A 35 24.28 11.08 49.93
CA LEU A 35 23.18 10.12 50.13
C LEU A 35 21.89 10.77 50.71
N ALA A 36 21.99 11.92 51.37
CA ALA A 36 20.86 12.76 51.78
C ALA A 36 20.48 13.81 50.71
N GLY A 37 21.23 13.87 49.61
CA GLY A 37 20.91 14.68 48.43
C GLY A 37 19.90 13.97 47.53
N THR A 38 18.72 13.62 48.04
CA THR A 38 17.60 13.18 47.18
C THR A 38 16.45 14.17 47.31
N HIS A 39 16.02 14.66 46.14
CA HIS A 39 14.85 15.52 45.90
C HIS A 39 15.07 17.02 46.13
N ALA A 40 16.07 17.61 45.46
CA ALA A 40 15.83 18.95 44.94
C ALA A 40 14.69 18.82 43.92
N GLY A 41 13.46 19.14 44.32
CA GLY A 41 12.36 19.33 43.38
C GLY A 41 12.78 20.42 42.41
N ALA A 42 13.16 20.03 41.20
CA ALA A 42 13.52 20.99 40.17
C ALA A 42 12.29 21.87 39.93
N GLN A 43 12.46 23.18 40.10
CA GLN A 43 11.40 24.13 39.79
C GLN A 43 10.99 23.93 38.33
N VAL A 44 9.68 23.76 38.09
CA VAL A 44 9.17 23.71 36.72
C VAL A 44 9.54 25.02 36.00
N THR A 45 9.91 24.93 34.73
CA THR A 45 10.39 26.09 33.96
C THR A 45 9.26 27.07 33.58
N PHE A 46 8.01 26.68 33.81
CA PHE A 46 6.83 27.51 33.56
C PHE A 46 6.30 28.11 34.88
N PRO A 47 6.02 29.42 34.94
CA PRO A 47 5.37 30.01 36.09
C PRO A 47 3.92 29.48 36.19
N THR A 48 3.53 28.97 37.35
CA THR A 48 2.13 28.66 37.64
C THR A 48 1.37 29.95 37.86
N ASN A 49 0.47 30.30 36.94
CA ASN A 49 -0.46 31.42 37.14
C ASN A 49 -1.67 30.93 37.94
N GLY A 50 -1.54 30.89 39.27
CA GLY A 50 -2.57 30.40 40.19
C GLY A 50 -2.00 29.58 41.36
N ILE A 51 -2.89 28.93 42.11
CA ILE A 51 -2.50 28.00 43.17
C ILE A 51 -1.97 26.72 42.53
N SER A 52 -0.74 26.34 42.86
CA SER A 52 -0.16 25.07 42.43
C SER A 52 -0.87 23.92 43.14
N GLU A 53 -1.63 23.11 42.41
CA GLU A 53 -2.13 21.82 42.89
C GLU A 53 -1.11 20.74 42.54
N PRO A 54 -0.44 20.10 43.52
CA PRO A 54 0.34 18.90 43.24
C PRO A 54 -0.63 17.80 42.82
N LYS A 55 -0.57 17.36 41.56
CA LYS A 55 -1.26 16.15 41.11
C LYS A 55 -0.51 14.92 41.64
N GLU A 56 -0.56 14.68 42.95
CA GLU A 56 -0.06 13.43 43.54
C GLU A 56 -1.11 12.33 43.34
N GLY A 57 -1.14 11.78 42.12
CA GLY A 57 -2.08 10.75 41.71
C GLY A 57 -1.51 9.35 41.90
N CYS A 58 -1.41 8.85 43.13
CA CYS A 58 -1.18 7.43 43.35
C CYS A 58 -2.51 6.67 43.33
N TYR A 59 -2.61 5.63 42.49
CA TYR A 59 -3.80 4.79 42.39
C TYR A 59 -3.41 3.31 42.47
N ALA A 60 -4.29 2.50 43.07
CA ALA A 60 -4.17 1.05 43.09
C ALA A 60 -5.47 0.42 42.56
N PHE A 61 -5.38 -0.28 41.44
CA PHE A 61 -6.51 -0.96 40.80
C PHE A 61 -6.51 -2.43 41.23
N THR A 62 -7.35 -2.81 42.19
CA THR A 62 -7.32 -4.12 42.84
C THR A 62 -8.31 -5.10 42.21
N HIS A 63 -8.08 -6.40 42.38
CA HIS A 63 -9.00 -7.48 41.95
C HIS A 63 -9.27 -7.58 40.44
N ALA A 64 -8.43 -6.98 39.60
CA ALA A 64 -8.59 -7.00 38.16
C ALA A 64 -8.05 -8.30 37.54
N THR A 65 -8.57 -8.66 36.37
CA THR A 65 -7.85 -9.52 35.42
C THR A 65 -6.95 -8.64 34.55
N ILE A 66 -5.65 -8.67 34.80
CA ILE A 66 -4.68 -7.82 34.09
C ILE A 66 -4.04 -8.60 32.96
N VAL A 67 -4.27 -8.17 31.73
CA VAL A 67 -3.54 -8.64 30.55
C VAL A 67 -2.29 -7.78 30.44
N LYS A 68 -1.16 -8.31 30.90
CA LYS A 68 0.10 -7.58 31.02
C LYS A 68 0.70 -7.27 29.65
N ASP A 69 0.67 -8.27 28.78
CA ASP A 69 1.19 -8.30 27.41
C ASP A 69 0.41 -9.36 26.61
N PRO A 70 0.64 -9.51 25.29
CA PRO A 70 -0.13 -10.44 24.47
C PRO A 70 -0.07 -11.91 24.92
N GLN A 71 0.92 -12.30 25.71
CA GLN A 71 1.14 -13.67 26.15
C GLN A 71 0.74 -13.90 27.61
N THR A 72 0.64 -12.84 28.43
CA THR A 72 0.58 -12.94 29.88
C THR A 72 -0.69 -12.30 30.45
N THR A 73 -1.55 -13.11 31.07
CA THR A 73 -2.72 -12.66 31.82
C THR A 73 -2.58 -13.07 33.29
N VAL A 74 -2.88 -12.15 34.20
CA VAL A 74 -2.83 -12.35 35.66
C VAL A 74 -4.21 -12.04 36.25
N THR A 75 -4.80 -13.00 36.97
CA THR A 75 -6.12 -12.87 37.60
C THR A 75 -6.02 -12.42 39.05
N ASP A 76 -7.05 -11.71 39.54
CA ASP A 76 -7.12 -11.17 40.91
C ASP A 76 -5.85 -10.38 41.28
N ALA A 77 -5.41 -9.52 40.37
CA ALA A 77 -4.19 -8.77 40.47
C ALA A 77 -4.44 -7.29 40.78
N THR A 78 -3.40 -6.66 41.33
CA THR A 78 -3.37 -5.23 41.62
C THR A 78 -2.38 -4.54 40.68
N LEU A 79 -2.81 -3.46 40.01
CA LEU A 79 -1.95 -2.53 39.27
C LEU A 79 -1.77 -1.26 40.10
N VAL A 80 -0.53 -0.89 40.41
CA VAL A 80 -0.21 0.34 41.14
C VAL A 80 0.44 1.34 40.19
N ILE A 81 -0.10 2.56 40.15
CA ILE A 81 0.46 3.67 39.39
C ILE A 81 0.78 4.85 40.31
N ARG A 82 1.81 5.61 39.94
CA ARG A 82 2.20 6.86 40.59
C ARG A 82 2.84 7.79 39.57
N ASP A 83 2.48 9.06 39.62
CA ASP A 83 3.05 10.13 38.78
C ASP A 83 3.09 9.75 37.28
N GLY A 84 1.98 9.17 36.82
CA GLY A 84 1.80 8.75 35.43
C GLY A 84 2.59 7.52 34.98
N LYS A 85 3.20 6.77 35.91
CA LYS A 85 3.95 5.53 35.65
C LYS A 85 3.40 4.34 36.41
N ILE A 86 3.64 3.15 35.86
CA ILE A 86 3.39 1.88 36.54
C ILE A 86 4.51 1.64 37.55
N VAL A 87 4.15 1.33 38.79
CA VAL A 87 5.10 1.09 39.89
C VAL A 87 5.18 -0.39 40.23
N ASP A 88 4.03 -1.07 40.29
CA ASP A 88 3.95 -2.48 40.66
C ASP A 88 2.73 -3.15 39.98
N LEU A 89 2.81 -4.46 39.75
CA LEU A 89 1.75 -5.26 39.13
C LEU A 89 1.84 -6.70 39.62
N GLY A 90 0.75 -7.24 40.17
CA GLY A 90 0.64 -8.67 40.48
C GLY A 90 -0.44 -9.02 41.52
N PRO A 91 -0.65 -10.32 41.81
CA PRO A 91 -1.67 -10.80 42.77
C PRO A 91 -1.47 -10.33 44.22
N GLY A 92 -0.29 -9.83 44.55
CA GLY A 92 0.04 -9.30 45.87
C GLY A 92 0.81 -7.99 45.82
N ALA A 93 0.65 -7.19 44.75
CA ALA A 93 1.30 -5.89 44.63
C ALA A 93 0.93 -5.01 45.84
N ALA A 94 1.93 -4.36 46.42
CA ALA A 94 1.75 -3.61 47.66
C ALA A 94 0.95 -2.33 47.39
N ILE A 95 -0.21 -2.17 48.04
CA ILE A 95 -1.03 -0.98 47.92
C ILE A 95 -0.41 0.13 48.80
N PRO A 96 0.08 1.25 48.21
CA PRO A 96 0.57 2.37 48.98
C PRO A 96 -0.53 2.97 49.85
N LYS A 97 -0.20 3.43 51.06
CA LYS A 97 -1.21 3.94 52.02
C LYS A 97 -1.93 5.20 51.55
N ASP A 98 -1.28 5.97 50.70
CA ASP A 98 -1.77 7.20 50.06
C ASP A 98 -2.45 6.94 48.72
N ALA A 99 -2.51 5.69 48.25
CA ALA A 99 -3.14 5.37 46.97
C ALA A 99 -4.67 5.43 47.04
N VAL A 100 -5.28 6.04 46.03
CA VAL A 100 -6.72 5.89 45.77
C VAL A 100 -6.96 4.48 45.25
N VAL A 101 -7.66 3.67 46.05
CA VAL A 101 -7.99 2.29 45.70
C VAL A 101 -9.24 2.24 44.82
N VAL A 102 -9.12 1.60 43.66
CA VAL A 102 -10.20 1.38 42.69
C VAL A 102 -10.43 -0.13 42.57
N ASP A 103 -11.55 -0.60 43.11
CA ASP A 103 -11.94 -2.01 42.97
C ASP A 103 -12.33 -2.31 41.51
N CYS A 104 -11.56 -3.19 40.87
CA CYS A 104 -11.74 -3.63 39.50
C CYS A 104 -12.22 -5.08 39.42
N LYS A 105 -12.85 -5.60 40.48
CA LYS A 105 -13.44 -6.94 40.48
C LYS A 105 -14.34 -7.18 39.26
N GLY A 106 -14.04 -8.28 38.55
CA GLY A 106 -14.73 -8.65 37.31
C GLY A 106 -14.43 -7.76 36.11
N LYS A 107 -13.41 -6.89 36.18
CA LYS A 107 -12.93 -6.04 35.08
C LYS A 107 -11.61 -6.54 34.54
N TYR A 108 -11.33 -6.16 33.31
CA TYR A 108 -10.07 -6.46 32.64
C TYR A 108 -9.26 -5.20 32.42
N ILE A 109 -7.95 -5.29 32.66
CA ILE A 109 -7.00 -4.19 32.39
C ILE A 109 -6.05 -4.61 31.27
N TYR A 110 -5.93 -3.78 30.24
CA TYR A 110 -5.05 -4.00 29.07
C TYR A 110 -4.10 -2.81 28.90
N PRO A 111 -2.92 -2.95 28.26
CA PRO A 111 -2.19 -1.80 27.76
C PRO A 111 -3.08 -1.03 26.76
N SER A 112 -3.05 0.31 26.81
CA SER A 112 -3.68 1.08 25.75
C SER A 112 -2.97 0.84 24.43
N PHE A 113 -3.72 0.88 23.33
CA PHE A 113 -3.18 0.62 22.00
C PHE A 113 -2.23 1.73 21.55
N VAL A 114 -1.32 1.38 20.66
CA VAL A 114 -0.31 2.25 20.07
C VAL A 114 -0.55 2.31 18.56
N ASP A 115 -0.96 3.47 18.04
CA ASP A 115 -1.06 3.69 16.59
C ASP A 115 0.24 4.29 16.08
N ILE A 116 0.90 3.67 15.09
CA ILE A 116 2.15 4.19 14.53
C ILE A 116 1.96 4.92 13.19
N TYR A 117 0.72 5.25 12.81
CA TYR A 117 0.46 6.08 11.64
C TYR A 117 -0.76 7.00 11.87
N SER A 118 -0.52 8.25 12.27
CA SER A 118 -1.56 9.25 12.54
C SER A 118 -1.18 10.65 12.04
N SER A 119 -2.18 11.52 11.92
CA SER A 119 -2.04 12.97 11.74
C SER A 119 -2.56 13.77 12.94
N TYR A 120 -2.78 13.10 14.09
CA TYR A 120 -3.27 13.72 15.32
C TYR A 120 -2.43 14.93 15.73
N GLY A 121 -3.11 16.05 16.03
CA GLY A 121 -2.46 17.28 16.46
C GLY A 121 -1.68 18.03 15.39
N LEU A 122 -1.80 17.63 14.12
CA LEU A 122 -1.20 18.32 12.99
C LEU A 122 -2.30 18.95 12.12
N GLY A 123 -2.06 20.17 11.66
CA GLY A 123 -2.95 20.87 10.74
C GLY A 123 -2.97 20.20 9.36
N GLU A 124 -4.11 20.30 8.66
CA GLU A 124 -4.18 19.84 7.28
C GLU A 124 -3.23 20.66 6.39
N PRO A 125 -2.38 20.01 5.58
CA PRO A 125 -1.54 20.68 4.61
C PRO A 125 -2.40 21.50 3.65
N LYS A 126 -2.20 22.81 3.61
CA LYS A 126 -2.91 23.68 2.67
C LYS A 126 -2.15 23.73 1.36
N ARG A 127 -2.78 23.34 0.25
CA ARG A 127 -2.25 23.61 -1.09
C ARG A 127 -2.10 25.12 -1.26
N GLY A 128 -0.90 25.58 -1.62
CA GLY A 128 -0.71 26.95 -2.10
C GLY A 128 -1.64 27.18 -3.31
N GLY A 129 -2.11 28.42 -3.50
CA GLY A 129 -3.21 28.80 -4.41
C GLY A 129 -3.00 28.57 -5.92
N GLY A 130 -2.53 27.40 -6.33
CA GLY A 130 -2.61 26.94 -7.71
C GLY A 130 -4.07 26.66 -8.06
N SER A 131 -4.67 27.57 -8.83
CA SER A 131 -5.91 27.28 -9.54
C SER A 131 -5.69 26.06 -10.43
N TRP A 132 -6.74 25.26 -10.69
CA TRP A 132 -6.77 24.31 -11.80
C TRP A 132 -6.33 24.94 -13.14
N ASN A 133 -6.36 26.28 -13.22
CA ASN A 133 -5.95 27.08 -14.36
C ASN A 133 -4.53 27.67 -14.29
N ALA A 134 -3.66 27.24 -13.37
CA ALA A 134 -2.30 27.76 -13.26
C ALA A 134 -1.39 27.28 -14.42
N ALA A 135 -0.45 28.13 -14.82
CA ALA A 135 0.61 27.75 -15.77
C ALA A 135 1.60 26.77 -15.10
N PRO A 136 2.33 25.95 -15.89
CA PRO A 136 3.35 25.05 -15.35
C PRO A 136 4.40 25.78 -14.49
N GLN A 137 4.69 25.23 -13.31
CA GLN A 137 5.75 25.62 -12.41
C GLN A 137 6.90 24.60 -12.46
N PHE A 138 8.02 24.97 -13.10
CA PHE A 138 9.22 24.12 -13.16
C PHE A 138 10.21 24.33 -12.01
N LEU A 139 10.26 25.54 -11.44
CA LEU A 139 11.17 25.88 -10.34
C LEU A 139 10.45 25.83 -8.99
N SER A 140 11.19 25.53 -7.92
CA SER A 140 10.64 25.58 -6.56
C SER A 140 10.30 27.01 -6.13
N ASN A 141 9.13 27.18 -5.51
CA ASN A 141 8.71 28.42 -4.88
C ASN A 141 9.12 28.52 -3.40
N THR A 142 9.73 27.46 -2.84
CA THR A 142 10.16 27.43 -1.44
C THR A 142 11.37 28.36 -1.26
N LYS A 143 11.21 29.44 -0.51
CA LYS A 143 12.27 30.44 -0.27
C LYS A 143 13.21 29.96 0.83
N GLY A 144 14.52 30.03 0.59
CA GLY A 144 15.56 29.68 1.56
C GLY A 144 16.54 28.65 1.00
N ALA A 145 17.40 28.13 1.87
CA ALA A 145 18.43 27.14 1.55
C ALA A 145 17.86 25.71 1.49
N TYR A 146 16.74 25.51 0.78
CA TYR A 146 16.03 24.23 0.67
C TYR A 146 16.36 23.51 -0.64
N GLY A 147 15.96 22.24 -0.72
CA GLY A 147 16.10 21.45 -1.94
C GLY A 147 15.37 22.06 -3.13
N TRP A 148 15.82 21.71 -4.34
CA TRP A 148 15.26 22.23 -5.58
C TRP A 148 13.82 21.74 -5.87
N ASN A 149 13.39 20.64 -5.21
CA ASN A 149 12.08 20.05 -5.40
C ASN A 149 11.19 20.15 -4.14
N GLN A 150 10.00 20.74 -4.28
CA GLN A 150 9.09 21.03 -3.16
C GLN A 150 8.39 19.80 -2.58
N ALA A 151 8.44 18.66 -3.27
CA ALA A 151 7.89 17.41 -2.78
C ALA A 151 8.84 16.70 -1.80
N ILE A 152 10.10 17.12 -1.72
CA ILE A 152 11.09 16.62 -0.74
C ILE A 152 11.10 17.55 0.46
N LYS A 153 10.31 17.21 1.48
CA LYS A 153 10.08 18.02 2.69
C LYS A 153 10.76 17.40 3.92
N SER A 154 11.98 16.89 3.74
CA SER A 154 12.74 16.20 4.80
C SER A 154 13.01 17.05 6.03
N GLU A 155 13.03 18.38 5.85
CA GLU A 155 13.22 19.37 6.91
C GLU A 155 12.02 19.52 7.87
N ILE A 156 10.84 19.02 7.51
CA ILE A 156 9.65 19.14 8.34
C ILE A 156 9.82 18.32 9.62
N ASN A 157 9.52 18.95 10.76
CA ASN A 157 9.55 18.30 12.07
C ASN A 157 8.16 18.35 12.70
N ALA A 158 7.51 17.19 12.84
CA ALA A 158 6.19 17.10 13.42
C ALA A 158 6.09 17.74 14.81
N VAL A 159 7.14 17.67 15.64
CA VAL A 159 7.12 18.23 17.00
C VAL A 159 6.91 19.76 17.00
N SER A 160 7.43 20.43 15.97
CA SER A 160 7.33 21.88 15.82
C SER A 160 5.95 22.35 15.31
N LEU A 161 5.15 21.42 14.79
CA LEU A 161 3.82 21.68 14.24
C LEU A 161 2.70 21.14 15.15
N PHE A 162 3.06 20.30 16.12
CA PHE A 162 2.13 19.57 16.96
C PHE A 162 1.40 20.48 17.95
N ASN A 163 0.08 20.31 18.01
CA ASN A 163 -0.81 20.91 19.01
C ASN A 163 -1.78 19.85 19.52
N THR A 164 -2.10 19.88 20.80
CA THR A 164 -3.08 18.96 21.38
C THR A 164 -4.50 19.25 20.89
N ASP A 165 -5.30 18.20 20.66
CA ASP A 165 -6.70 18.33 20.23
C ASP A 165 -7.57 17.37 21.06
N ALA A 166 -8.24 17.92 22.07
CA ALA A 166 -9.03 17.13 23.02
C ALA A 166 -10.14 16.29 22.34
N ALA A 167 -10.74 16.80 21.26
CA ALA A 167 -11.84 16.13 20.57
C ALA A 167 -11.34 14.95 19.72
N LYS A 168 -10.26 15.16 18.94
CA LYS A 168 -9.62 14.07 18.19
C LYS A 168 -9.02 13.03 19.12
N ALA A 169 -8.39 13.45 20.21
CA ALA A 169 -7.85 12.56 21.22
C ALA A 169 -8.96 11.74 21.90
N ALA A 170 -10.12 12.32 22.18
CA ALA A 170 -11.27 11.58 22.75
C ALA A 170 -11.77 10.47 21.82
N SER A 171 -11.83 10.72 20.51
CA SER A 171 -12.22 9.71 19.51
C SER A 171 -11.22 8.55 19.46
N LEU A 172 -9.91 8.84 19.45
CA LEU A 172 -8.85 7.82 19.47
C LEU A 172 -8.82 7.05 20.80
N ARG A 173 -8.98 7.74 21.94
CA ARG A 173 -9.08 7.09 23.26
C ARG A 173 -10.27 6.15 23.34
N SER A 174 -11.40 6.50 22.73
CA SER A 174 -12.60 5.67 22.67
C SER A 174 -12.41 4.41 21.82
N ALA A 175 -11.50 4.43 20.84
CA ALA A 175 -11.08 3.25 20.09
C ALA A 175 -10.02 2.39 20.82
N GLY A 176 -9.54 2.86 21.98
CA GLY A 176 -8.59 2.15 22.83
C GLY A 176 -7.15 2.63 22.73
N PHE A 177 -6.84 3.65 21.92
CA PHE A 177 -5.49 4.19 21.80
C PHE A 177 -5.11 5.05 23.01
N GLY A 178 -3.85 4.94 23.45
CA GLY A 178 -3.27 5.83 24.47
C GLY A 178 -2.07 6.62 23.94
N THR A 179 -1.47 6.12 22.85
CA THR A 179 -0.25 6.67 22.26
C THR A 179 -0.38 6.64 20.74
N VAL A 180 0.07 7.69 20.06
CA VAL A 180 0.10 7.75 18.60
C VAL A 180 1.43 8.30 18.09
N LEU A 181 1.88 7.81 16.92
CA LEU A 181 2.95 8.42 16.13
C LEU A 181 2.30 9.36 15.11
N THR A 182 2.52 10.67 15.28
CA THR A 182 1.94 11.69 14.42
C THR A 182 2.97 12.30 13.48
N HIS A 183 2.58 12.52 12.23
CA HIS A 183 3.42 13.16 11.20
C HIS A 183 2.58 13.88 10.15
N GLN A 184 3.19 14.86 9.49
CA GLN A 184 2.53 15.60 8.43
C GLN A 184 2.49 14.74 7.17
N GLN A 185 1.31 14.40 6.69
CA GLN A 185 1.13 13.53 5.52
C GLN A 185 1.20 14.34 4.22
N ASP A 186 2.35 14.97 3.95
CA ASP A 186 2.52 15.92 2.85
C ASP A 186 3.89 15.79 2.16
N GLY A 187 3.88 15.36 0.89
CA GLY A 187 5.08 15.20 0.08
C GLY A 187 5.60 13.76 -0.02
N ILE A 188 6.62 13.60 -0.87
CA ILE A 188 7.29 12.32 -1.14
C ILE A 188 8.17 11.95 0.04
N ALA A 189 8.98 12.90 0.52
CA ALA A 189 9.66 12.82 1.81
C ALA A 189 8.98 13.80 2.77
N ARG A 190 8.50 13.30 3.91
CA ARG A 190 7.55 14.00 4.79
C ARG A 190 8.15 14.46 6.12
N GLY A 191 9.48 14.37 6.24
CA GLY A 191 10.20 14.74 7.45
C GLY A 191 9.98 13.77 8.61
N THR A 192 10.10 14.26 9.84
CA THR A 192 10.08 13.43 11.05
C THR A 192 8.70 13.31 11.68
N ALA A 193 8.42 12.13 12.24
CA ALA A 193 7.25 11.83 13.04
C ALA A 193 7.54 11.93 14.54
N SER A 194 6.58 12.40 15.33
CA SER A 194 6.67 12.53 16.79
C SER A 194 5.78 11.51 17.50
N LEU A 195 6.32 10.89 18.54
CA LEU A 195 5.58 9.96 19.38
C LEU A 195 4.95 10.73 20.55
N VAL A 196 3.63 10.71 20.64
CA VAL A 196 2.86 11.49 21.62
C VAL A 196 1.82 10.63 22.34
N THR A 197 1.48 11.01 23.57
CA THR A 197 0.33 10.46 24.30
C THR A 197 -0.94 11.21 23.91
N LEU A 198 -2.08 10.58 24.19
CA LEU A 198 -3.40 11.20 24.06
C LEU A 198 -3.89 11.79 25.38
N ALA A 199 -2.99 12.28 26.25
CA ALA A 199 -3.40 12.99 27.46
C ALA A 199 -3.87 14.42 27.13
N ASP A 200 -4.80 14.93 27.93
CA ASP A 200 -5.26 16.31 27.96
C ASP A 200 -4.34 17.12 28.89
N ASP A 201 -3.15 17.40 28.38
CA ASP A 201 -2.10 18.18 29.03
C ASP A 201 -1.39 19.02 27.96
N ARG A 202 -0.50 19.93 28.35
CA ARG A 202 0.28 20.75 27.42
C ARG A 202 1.15 19.89 26.51
N GLU A 203 1.42 20.39 25.32
CA GLU A 203 2.19 19.72 24.26
C GLU A 203 3.52 19.17 24.78
N ASN A 204 4.25 19.95 25.57
CA ASN A 204 5.55 19.55 26.12
C ASN A 204 5.48 18.38 27.13
N ASN A 205 4.30 18.09 27.69
CA ASN A 205 4.09 17.00 28.66
C ASN A 205 3.61 15.70 27.99
N VAL A 206 3.03 15.79 26.79
CA VAL A 206 2.48 14.64 26.06
C VAL A 206 3.46 14.04 25.05
N ILE A 207 4.55 14.75 24.72
CA ILE A 207 5.60 14.24 23.82
C ILE A 207 6.44 13.19 24.54
N ILE A 208 6.47 11.95 24.00
CA ILE A 208 7.35 10.87 24.46
C ILE A 208 8.71 10.97 23.75
N ARG A 209 8.69 11.23 22.44
CA ARG A 209 9.89 11.37 21.62
C ARG A 209 9.62 12.33 20.47
N GLU A 210 10.45 13.37 20.38
CA GLU A 210 10.34 14.43 19.36
C GLU A 210 10.49 13.88 17.94
N LYS A 211 11.50 13.04 17.72
CA LYS A 211 11.79 12.37 16.44
C LYS A 211 11.82 10.86 16.64
N ALA A 212 10.75 10.18 16.28
CA ALA A 212 10.59 8.74 16.48
C ALA A 212 10.65 7.93 15.18
N ALA A 213 10.34 8.53 14.04
CA ALA A 213 10.45 7.95 12.71
C ALA A 213 10.64 9.05 11.64
N SER A 214 10.95 8.67 10.41
CA SER A 214 10.84 9.49 9.20
C SER A 214 9.75 8.91 8.30
N ALA A 215 9.02 9.75 7.56
CA ALA A 215 7.88 9.30 6.74
C ALA A 215 8.08 9.61 5.24
N PHE A 216 7.58 8.72 4.38
CA PHE A 216 7.67 8.80 2.92
C PHE A 216 6.35 8.38 2.26
N SER A 217 6.18 8.74 0.99
CA SER A 217 5.11 8.24 0.12
C SER A 217 5.45 8.43 -1.36
N PHE A 218 4.63 7.90 -2.25
CA PHE A 218 4.67 8.23 -3.67
C PHE A 218 3.81 9.46 -4.05
N ASP A 219 3.24 10.18 -3.08
CA ASP A 219 2.41 11.36 -3.32
C ASP A 219 3.22 12.65 -3.12
N LYS A 220 3.19 13.57 -4.09
CA LYS A 220 3.85 14.89 -3.99
C LYS A 220 3.16 15.88 -3.04
N GLY A 221 2.00 15.50 -2.50
CA GLY A 221 1.22 16.24 -1.52
C GLY A 221 0.75 17.59 -2.05
N THR A 222 1.17 18.65 -1.36
CA THR A 222 0.83 20.03 -1.68
C THR A 222 1.81 20.71 -2.63
N SER A 223 2.84 20.01 -3.11
CA SER A 223 3.78 20.54 -4.11
C SER A 223 3.03 20.97 -5.37
N THR A 224 3.20 22.25 -5.74
CA THR A 224 2.66 22.82 -6.99
C THR A 224 3.63 22.70 -8.16
N GLN A 225 4.86 22.24 -7.91
CA GLN A 225 5.85 21.99 -8.96
C GLN A 225 5.37 20.85 -9.88
N ASN A 226 5.62 20.99 -11.19
CA ASN A 226 5.20 20.00 -12.17
C ASN A 226 5.95 18.68 -11.99
N TYR A 227 7.27 18.70 -11.83
CA TYR A 227 8.06 17.50 -11.60
C TYR A 227 8.00 17.07 -10.12
N PRO A 228 7.66 15.81 -9.81
CA PRO A 228 7.20 14.77 -10.74
C PRO A 228 5.68 14.86 -10.99
N ASN A 229 5.23 14.42 -12.16
CA ASN A 229 3.81 14.22 -12.50
C ASN A 229 3.44 12.76 -12.81
N SER A 230 4.37 11.83 -12.58
CA SER A 230 4.17 10.39 -12.72
C SER A 230 4.72 9.61 -11.52
N LEU A 231 4.30 8.35 -11.36
CA LEU A 231 4.89 7.44 -10.37
C LEU A 231 6.39 7.20 -10.64
N MET A 232 6.78 6.96 -11.89
CA MET A 232 8.18 6.73 -12.25
C MET A 232 9.07 7.96 -12.02
N GLY A 233 8.56 9.17 -12.27
CA GLY A 233 9.25 10.42 -11.89
C GLY A 233 9.40 10.57 -10.38
N THR A 234 8.38 10.15 -9.62
CA THR A 234 8.45 10.14 -8.15
C THR A 234 9.52 9.17 -7.64
N ILE A 235 9.59 7.96 -8.21
CA ILE A 235 10.61 6.97 -7.91
C ILE A 235 12.00 7.51 -8.27
N ALA A 236 12.16 8.08 -9.46
CA ALA A 236 13.43 8.64 -9.91
C ALA A 236 13.90 9.81 -9.03
N LEU A 237 13.00 10.73 -8.66
CA LEU A 237 13.30 11.81 -7.72
C LEU A 237 13.78 11.27 -6.37
N LEU A 238 13.11 10.24 -5.85
CA LEU A 238 13.50 9.63 -4.58
C LEU A 238 14.89 8.98 -4.68
N ARG A 239 15.17 8.21 -5.74
CA ARG A 239 16.50 7.63 -6.01
C ARG A 239 17.58 8.70 -6.12
N GLN A 240 17.33 9.75 -6.90
CA GLN A 240 18.26 10.86 -7.04
C GLN A 240 18.47 11.54 -5.69
N THR A 241 17.43 11.74 -4.88
CA THR A 241 17.55 12.33 -3.53
C THR A 241 18.43 11.49 -2.60
N PHE A 242 18.39 10.15 -2.68
CA PHE A 242 19.34 9.29 -1.94
C PHE A 242 20.79 9.53 -2.37
N LEU A 243 21.05 9.57 -3.69
CA LEU A 243 22.38 9.85 -4.23
C LEU A 243 22.88 11.26 -3.84
N ASP A 244 21.97 12.22 -3.85
CA ASP A 244 22.23 13.61 -3.49
C ASP A 244 22.56 13.75 -2.01
N GLY A 245 21.81 13.04 -1.16
CA GLY A 245 22.09 12.94 0.26
C GLY A 245 23.49 12.38 0.52
N GLN A 246 23.87 11.29 -0.18
CA GLN A 246 25.22 10.70 -0.10
C GLN A 246 26.30 11.68 -0.54
N TRP A 247 26.11 12.36 -1.67
CA TRP A 247 27.02 13.40 -2.17
C TRP A 247 27.19 14.55 -1.17
N TYR A 248 26.07 15.02 -0.61
CA TYR A 248 26.02 16.16 0.30
C TYR A 248 26.66 15.90 1.67
N LYS A 249 26.91 14.64 2.06
CA LYS A 249 27.66 14.33 3.30
C LYS A 249 29.04 14.98 3.34
N SER A 250 29.66 15.16 2.18
CA SER A 250 30.97 15.84 2.05
C SER A 250 30.87 17.38 2.06
N ARG A 251 29.65 17.93 2.04
CA ARG A 251 29.33 19.37 1.87
C ARG A 251 30.19 20.04 0.78
N PRO A 252 30.06 19.61 -0.48
CA PRO A 252 30.84 20.18 -1.58
C PRO A 252 30.63 21.68 -1.67
N ALA A 253 31.72 22.44 -1.83
CA ALA A 253 31.66 23.91 -1.83
C ALA A 253 30.68 24.47 -2.89
N LYS A 254 30.52 23.79 -4.03
CA LYS A 254 29.58 24.19 -5.10
C LYS A 254 28.10 23.98 -4.76
N GLU A 255 27.79 23.10 -3.81
CA GLU A 255 26.41 22.81 -3.39
C GLU A 255 25.90 23.85 -2.37
N GLY A 256 26.81 24.47 -1.61
CA GLY A 256 26.44 25.41 -0.55
C GLY A 256 25.70 24.73 0.61
N VAL A 257 24.86 25.49 1.31
CA VAL A 257 24.00 24.96 2.39
C VAL A 257 22.67 24.49 1.79
N ASN A 258 22.31 23.24 2.08
CA ASN A 258 21.04 22.62 1.72
C ASN A 258 20.40 21.97 2.94
N LEU A 259 19.35 22.61 3.48
CA LEU A 259 18.64 22.20 4.68
C LEU A 259 17.83 20.92 4.46
N SER A 260 17.27 20.72 3.26
CA SER A 260 16.51 19.51 2.94
C SER A 260 17.42 18.28 2.88
N LEU A 261 18.58 18.35 2.22
CA LEU A 261 19.55 17.25 2.17
C LEU A 261 20.26 17.02 3.52
N GLN A 262 20.48 18.08 4.31
CA GLN A 262 20.97 17.92 5.69
C GLN A 262 19.95 17.13 6.52
N ALA A 263 18.69 17.57 6.53
CA ALA A 263 17.63 16.90 7.27
C ALA A 263 17.37 15.47 6.77
N TRP A 264 17.45 15.24 5.46
CA TRP A 264 17.41 13.90 4.86
C TRP A 264 18.45 12.98 5.52
N ASN A 265 19.72 13.38 5.51
CA ASN A 265 20.80 12.60 6.09
C ASN A 265 20.62 12.37 7.60
N ASP A 266 20.19 13.40 8.34
CA ASP A 266 19.94 13.31 9.78
C ASP A 266 18.77 12.38 10.12
N ASN A 267 17.81 12.23 9.21
CA ASN A 267 16.61 11.41 9.42
C ASN A 267 16.82 9.93 9.06
N LEU A 268 17.80 9.57 8.23
CA LEU A 268 18.02 8.18 7.76
C LEU A 268 18.26 7.16 8.89
N GLN A 269 18.74 7.60 10.05
CA GLN A 269 18.98 6.76 11.23
C GLN A 269 17.71 6.40 12.01
N LEU A 270 16.60 7.09 11.74
CA LEU A 270 15.30 6.82 12.35
C LEU A 270 14.66 5.58 11.69
N PRO A 271 13.71 4.89 12.34
CA PRO A 271 12.77 4.03 11.62
C PRO A 271 12.14 4.79 10.44
N GLN A 272 12.10 4.19 9.26
CA GLN A 272 11.58 4.83 8.04
C GLN A 272 10.21 4.21 7.71
N ILE A 273 9.16 5.02 7.67
CA ILE A 273 7.79 4.58 7.33
C ILE A 273 7.46 5.01 5.89
N PHE A 274 7.09 4.08 5.04
CA PHE A 274 6.68 4.36 3.66
C PHE A 274 5.18 4.08 3.50
N ALA A 275 4.40 5.11 3.16
CA ALA A 275 2.97 4.98 2.92
C ALA A 275 2.70 4.67 1.44
N VAL A 276 1.99 3.57 1.20
CA VAL A 276 1.53 3.13 -0.12
C VAL A 276 0.02 2.92 -0.13
N ASN A 277 -0.56 2.85 -1.32
CA ASN A 277 -2.00 2.69 -1.51
C ASN A 277 -2.38 1.33 -2.13
N ASP A 278 -1.39 0.53 -2.55
CA ASP A 278 -1.61 -0.79 -3.13
C ASP A 278 -0.40 -1.71 -2.94
N LYS A 279 -0.65 -3.01 -3.06
CA LYS A 279 0.35 -4.08 -2.94
C LYS A 279 1.56 -3.95 -3.87
N TRP A 280 1.40 -3.40 -5.08
CA TRP A 280 2.52 -3.25 -6.02
C TRP A 280 3.41 -2.08 -5.64
N ASP A 281 2.82 -0.99 -5.16
CA ASP A 281 3.56 0.10 -4.55
C ASP A 281 4.34 -0.36 -3.31
N ALA A 282 3.83 -1.31 -2.51
CA ALA A 282 4.59 -1.88 -1.39
C ALA A 282 5.90 -2.53 -1.87
N VAL A 283 5.82 -3.36 -2.92
CA VAL A 283 6.99 -4.02 -3.52
C VAL A 283 7.94 -2.99 -4.16
N ARG A 284 7.41 -1.93 -4.79
CA ARG A 284 8.22 -0.84 -5.34
C ARG A 284 8.98 -0.07 -4.26
N ALA A 285 8.33 0.25 -3.14
CA ALA A 285 8.95 0.93 -2.02
C ALA A 285 10.08 0.10 -1.41
N ASP A 286 9.84 -1.21 -1.22
CA ASP A 286 10.84 -2.16 -0.74
C ASP A 286 12.06 -2.25 -1.67
N LYS A 287 11.84 -2.37 -2.98
CA LYS A 287 12.91 -2.39 -3.99
C LYS A 287 13.78 -1.14 -3.95
N ILE A 288 13.19 0.05 -3.78
CA ILE A 288 13.96 1.29 -3.60
C ILE A 288 14.75 1.24 -2.29
N GLY A 289 14.16 0.69 -1.23
CA GLY A 289 14.83 0.46 0.05
C GLY A 289 16.08 -0.41 -0.11
N ASP A 290 15.94 -1.56 -0.77
CA ASP A 290 17.03 -2.50 -1.07
C ASP A 290 18.19 -1.84 -1.83
N GLU A 291 17.88 -1.00 -2.83
CA GLU A 291 18.89 -0.27 -3.61
C GLU A 291 19.80 0.63 -2.75
N PHE A 292 19.28 1.16 -1.63
CA PHE A 292 20.00 2.08 -0.75
C PHE A 292 20.25 1.54 0.67
N GLY A 293 19.94 0.27 0.92
CA GLY A 293 20.12 -0.38 2.22
C GLY A 293 19.18 0.13 3.31
N VAL A 294 17.95 0.52 2.95
CA VAL A 294 16.91 1.00 3.86
C VAL A 294 15.79 -0.01 3.97
N GLN A 295 15.57 -0.57 5.16
CA GLN A 295 14.38 -1.37 5.43
C GLN A 295 13.22 -0.46 5.84
N PHE A 296 12.25 -0.30 4.95
CA PHE A 296 11.02 0.44 5.27
C PHE A 296 10.07 -0.37 6.16
N ILE A 297 9.34 0.35 7.02
CA ILE A 297 8.08 -0.09 7.60
C ILE A 297 6.98 0.41 6.64
N ILE A 298 6.20 -0.49 6.06
CA ILE A 298 5.26 -0.14 4.98
C ILE A 298 3.86 0.05 5.56
N LYS A 299 3.28 1.24 5.42
CA LYS A 299 1.83 1.42 5.62
C LYS A 299 1.13 0.96 4.34
N GLY A 300 0.37 -0.13 4.44
CA GLY A 300 -0.27 -0.80 3.32
C GLY A 300 -1.55 -0.13 2.81
N GLY A 301 -2.05 -0.62 1.68
CA GLY A 301 -3.31 -0.23 1.04
C GLY A 301 -4.52 -1.07 1.48
N GLY A 302 -4.31 -2.23 2.10
CA GLY A 302 -5.37 -3.16 2.52
C GLY A 302 -5.74 -4.20 1.46
N ASN A 303 -4.85 -4.43 0.49
CA ASN A 303 -5.01 -5.42 -0.58
C ASN A 303 -3.78 -6.31 -0.81
N GLU A 304 -2.83 -6.27 0.13
CA GLU A 304 -1.60 -7.06 0.18
C GLU A 304 -1.86 -8.58 0.20
N TYR A 305 -2.97 -9.03 0.79
CA TYR A 305 -3.36 -10.45 0.86
C TYR A 305 -3.44 -11.10 -0.54
N GLN A 306 -3.67 -10.30 -1.58
CA GLN A 306 -3.75 -10.77 -2.95
C GLN A 306 -2.42 -11.32 -3.48
N ARG A 307 -1.30 -10.88 -2.90
CA ARG A 307 0.07 -11.24 -3.29
C ARG A 307 0.94 -11.54 -2.07
N ILE A 308 0.40 -12.25 -1.08
CA ILE A 308 1.04 -12.43 0.23
C ILE A 308 2.45 -13.03 0.16
N SER A 309 2.75 -13.84 -0.87
CA SER A 309 4.10 -14.38 -1.11
C SER A 309 5.11 -13.30 -1.48
N ASP A 310 4.73 -12.37 -2.37
CA ASP A 310 5.58 -11.24 -2.76
C ASP A 310 5.75 -10.27 -1.58
N ILE A 311 4.68 -10.05 -0.82
CA ILE A 311 4.70 -9.23 0.39
C ILE A 311 5.62 -9.84 1.46
N ALA A 312 5.56 -11.16 1.67
CA ALA A 312 6.49 -11.83 2.58
C ALA A 312 7.95 -11.75 2.11
N ALA A 313 8.20 -11.74 0.79
CA ALA A 313 9.54 -11.65 0.22
C ALA A 313 10.22 -10.30 0.50
N THR A 314 9.45 -9.22 0.71
CA THR A 314 9.98 -7.90 1.12
C THR A 314 10.67 -7.93 2.48
N ARG A 315 10.27 -8.87 3.35
CA ARG A 315 10.70 -8.94 4.78
C ARG A 315 10.41 -7.66 5.57
N ALA A 316 9.62 -6.74 5.02
CA ALA A 316 9.23 -5.52 5.69
C ALA A 316 8.23 -5.81 6.82
N ALA A 317 8.20 -4.90 7.80
CA ALA A 317 7.09 -4.84 8.74
C ALA A 317 6.00 -3.93 8.19
N TYR A 318 4.74 -4.24 8.47
CA TYR A 318 3.60 -3.52 7.89
C TYR A 318 2.73 -2.80 8.92
N ILE A 319 2.11 -1.71 8.49
CA ILE A 319 1.04 -1.00 9.22
C ILE A 319 -0.22 -1.19 8.39
N LEU A 320 -1.15 -2.01 8.88
CA LEU A 320 -2.36 -2.41 8.15
C LEU A 320 -3.54 -1.52 8.54
N PRO A 321 -4.09 -0.73 7.60
CA PRO A 321 -5.33 -0.02 7.84
C PRO A 321 -6.50 -1.01 7.89
N LEU A 322 -7.41 -0.80 8.83
CA LEU A 322 -8.64 -1.61 8.95
C LEU A 322 -9.83 -0.98 8.22
N ASN A 323 -9.58 -0.27 7.12
CA ASN A 323 -10.59 0.38 6.30
C ASN A 323 -11.16 -0.59 5.25
N PHE A 324 -11.93 -1.58 5.71
CA PHE A 324 -12.49 -2.57 4.80
C PHE A 324 -13.56 -1.95 3.87
N PRO A 325 -13.61 -2.38 2.60
CA PRO A 325 -14.70 -2.03 1.68
C PRO A 325 -16.08 -2.31 2.29
N VAL A 326 -17.00 -1.38 2.09
CA VAL A 326 -18.42 -1.54 2.46
C VAL A 326 -19.16 -2.36 1.41
N ALA A 327 -20.32 -2.91 1.76
CA ALA A 327 -21.11 -3.70 0.80
C ALA A 327 -21.60 -2.80 -0.35
N ILE A 328 -21.60 -3.34 -1.57
CA ILE A 328 -22.05 -2.64 -2.76
C ILE A 328 -23.53 -2.96 -3.01
N ASP A 329 -24.31 -1.93 -3.32
CA ASP A 329 -25.71 -2.07 -3.69
C ASP A 329 -25.85 -2.60 -5.12
N LEU A 330 -26.41 -3.81 -5.25
CA LEU A 330 -26.57 -4.53 -6.52
C LEU A 330 -28.03 -4.92 -6.78
N GLU A 331 -28.99 -4.21 -6.19
CA GLU A 331 -30.43 -4.47 -6.41
C GLU A 331 -30.85 -4.22 -7.86
N ASP A 332 -30.27 -3.22 -8.53
CA ASP A 332 -30.50 -2.97 -9.95
C ASP A 332 -29.51 -3.76 -10.82
N PRO A 333 -29.97 -4.70 -11.67
CA PRO A 333 -29.12 -5.43 -12.60
C PRO A 333 -28.34 -4.54 -13.59
N SER A 334 -28.87 -3.36 -13.91
CA SER A 334 -28.22 -2.40 -14.80
C SER A 334 -26.98 -1.81 -14.16
N ASP A 335 -27.10 -1.37 -12.90
CA ASP A 335 -26.00 -0.81 -12.11
C ASP A 335 -24.97 -1.88 -11.75
N ALA A 336 -25.43 -3.11 -11.48
CA ALA A 336 -24.56 -4.23 -11.15
C ALA A 336 -23.55 -4.58 -12.27
N ARG A 337 -23.80 -4.19 -13.52
CA ARG A 337 -22.85 -4.38 -14.64
C ARG A 337 -21.61 -3.49 -14.54
N PHE A 338 -21.70 -2.38 -13.83
CA PHE A 338 -20.57 -1.46 -13.64
C PHE A 338 -19.56 -1.93 -12.59
N VAL A 339 -19.94 -2.91 -11.78
CA VAL A 339 -19.10 -3.42 -10.69
C VAL A 339 -18.22 -4.56 -11.19
N ALA A 340 -16.90 -4.41 -11.09
CA ALA A 340 -15.95 -5.44 -11.48
C ALA A 340 -16.02 -6.64 -10.51
N LEU A 341 -15.72 -7.84 -11.01
CA LEU A 341 -15.66 -9.02 -10.13
C LEU A 341 -14.55 -8.86 -9.08
N ALA A 342 -13.46 -8.17 -9.41
CA ALA A 342 -12.39 -7.84 -8.48
C ALA A 342 -12.90 -7.04 -7.26
N ASP A 343 -13.76 -6.04 -7.46
CA ASP A 343 -14.33 -5.23 -6.38
C ASP A 343 -15.21 -6.08 -5.44
N MET A 344 -16.06 -6.93 -6.00
CA MET A 344 -16.93 -7.83 -5.22
C MET A 344 -16.11 -8.83 -4.40
N LYS A 345 -15.03 -9.36 -4.97
CA LYS A 345 -14.12 -10.26 -4.26
C LYS A 345 -13.29 -9.52 -3.21
N HIS A 346 -12.85 -8.29 -3.50
CA HIS A 346 -12.14 -7.48 -2.53
C HIS A 346 -13.02 -7.16 -1.31
N TRP A 347 -14.30 -6.87 -1.53
CA TRP A 347 -15.29 -6.75 -0.47
C TRP A 347 -15.36 -7.98 0.46
N GLU A 348 -15.40 -9.18 -0.13
CA GLU A 348 -15.45 -10.44 0.62
C GLU A 348 -14.13 -10.73 1.36
N MET A 349 -12.98 -10.45 0.74
CA MET A 349 -11.68 -10.95 1.17
C MET A 349 -10.82 -9.97 1.96
N ALA A 350 -11.02 -8.65 1.82
CA ALA A 350 -10.23 -7.65 2.56
C ALA A 350 -10.17 -7.89 4.09
N PRO A 351 -11.24 -8.38 4.77
CA PRO A 351 -11.15 -8.71 6.19
C PRO A 351 -10.17 -9.84 6.55
N THR A 352 -9.74 -10.64 5.57
CA THR A 352 -8.73 -11.70 5.78
C THR A 352 -7.30 -11.18 5.85
N GLU A 353 -7.05 -9.92 5.47
CA GLU A 353 -5.72 -9.32 5.36
C GLU A 353 -4.85 -9.54 6.62
N PRO A 354 -5.28 -9.19 7.85
CA PRO A 354 -4.45 -9.43 9.04
C PRO A 354 -4.18 -10.91 9.30
N ALA A 355 -5.14 -11.80 8.97
CA ALA A 355 -4.98 -13.24 9.14
C ALA A 355 -4.01 -13.83 8.12
N ALA A 356 -3.97 -13.29 6.90
CA ALA A 356 -2.99 -13.67 5.87
C ALA A 356 -1.57 -13.30 6.32
N PHE A 357 -1.39 -12.10 6.88
CA PHE A 357 -0.13 -11.66 7.47
C PHE A 357 0.33 -12.54 8.65
N GLU A 358 -0.59 -12.87 9.55
CA GLU A 358 -0.30 -13.79 10.66
C GLU A 358 0.19 -15.15 10.16
N LYS A 359 -0.54 -15.76 9.21
CA LYS A 359 -0.18 -17.08 8.63
C LYS A 359 1.15 -17.06 7.89
N ALA A 360 1.48 -15.93 7.24
CA ALA A 360 2.73 -15.74 6.54
C ALA A 360 3.91 -15.34 7.47
N ASN A 361 3.66 -15.19 8.77
CA ASN A 361 4.64 -14.72 9.77
C ASN A 361 5.22 -13.33 9.46
N ILE A 362 4.45 -12.46 8.81
CA ILE A 362 4.87 -11.09 8.50
C ILE A 362 4.59 -10.22 9.74
N PRO A 363 5.56 -9.45 10.26
CA PRO A 363 5.31 -8.53 11.36
C PRO A 363 4.36 -7.41 10.94
N PHE A 364 3.30 -7.16 11.71
CA PHE A 364 2.38 -6.06 11.43
C PHE A 364 1.82 -5.37 12.68
N ALA A 365 1.47 -4.10 12.50
CA ALA A 365 0.67 -3.30 13.41
C ALA A 365 -0.69 -2.97 12.77
N LEU A 366 -1.72 -2.75 13.59
CA LEU A 366 -3.04 -2.31 13.14
C LEU A 366 -3.23 -0.81 13.40
N THR A 367 -3.76 -0.07 12.43
CA THR A 367 -3.96 1.39 12.53
C THR A 367 -5.40 1.80 12.27
N ALA A 368 -5.83 2.90 12.91
CA ALA A 368 -7.11 3.54 12.62
C ALA A 368 -7.04 4.49 11.41
N ALA A 369 -5.88 4.64 10.78
CA ALA A 369 -5.73 5.41 9.55
C ALA A 369 -6.72 4.98 8.46
N ASP A 370 -7.06 5.93 7.59
CA ASP A 370 -7.99 5.80 6.46
C ASP A 370 -9.47 5.53 6.81
N LEU A 371 -9.78 5.22 8.07
CA LEU A 371 -11.17 5.12 8.51
C LEU A 371 -11.85 6.49 8.44
N LYS A 372 -13.04 6.52 7.81
CA LYS A 372 -13.92 7.69 7.85
C LYS A 372 -14.43 7.98 9.27
N ASP A 373 -14.62 6.93 10.07
CA ASP A 373 -15.03 7.02 11.47
C ASP A 373 -14.20 6.06 12.33
N VAL A 374 -13.38 6.61 13.22
CA VAL A 374 -12.53 5.87 14.16
C VAL A 374 -13.33 4.92 15.05
N LYS A 375 -14.63 5.17 15.27
CA LYS A 375 -15.52 4.27 16.05
C LYS A 375 -15.66 2.88 15.41
N GLN A 376 -15.40 2.75 14.11
CA GLN A 376 -15.45 1.47 13.40
C GLN A 376 -14.22 0.58 13.70
N PHE A 377 -13.15 1.15 14.27
CA PHE A 377 -11.87 0.47 14.43
C PHE A 377 -11.99 -0.88 15.15
N LEU A 378 -12.55 -0.90 16.37
CA LEU A 378 -12.72 -2.13 17.14
C LEU A 378 -13.67 -3.12 16.48
N ALA A 379 -14.71 -2.63 15.79
CA ALA A 379 -15.61 -3.51 15.02
C ALA A 379 -14.84 -4.20 13.87
N ASN A 380 -13.94 -3.48 13.21
CA ASN A 380 -13.12 -4.04 12.14
C ASN A 380 -12.01 -4.96 12.66
N VAL A 381 -11.44 -4.70 13.86
CA VAL A 381 -10.54 -5.67 14.52
C VAL A 381 -11.29 -6.98 14.78
N ARG A 382 -12.52 -6.91 15.31
CA ARG A 382 -13.37 -8.10 15.52
C ARG A 382 -13.70 -8.79 14.21
N LYS A 383 -14.00 -8.04 13.15
CA LYS A 383 -14.22 -8.59 11.81
C LYS A 383 -12.97 -9.33 11.29
N ALA A 384 -11.77 -8.80 11.50
CA ALA A 384 -10.53 -9.51 11.14
C ALA A 384 -10.37 -10.83 11.92
N ILE A 385 -10.74 -10.84 13.21
CA ILE A 385 -10.73 -12.05 14.05
C ILE A 385 -11.76 -13.08 13.56
N GLU A 386 -12.97 -12.64 13.21
CA GLU A 386 -13.99 -13.50 12.58
C GLU A 386 -13.49 -14.12 11.26
N TYR A 387 -12.58 -13.44 10.56
CA TYR A 387 -11.96 -13.88 9.30
C TYR A 387 -10.59 -14.56 9.48
N GLY A 388 -10.23 -14.92 10.72
CA GLY A 388 -9.14 -15.85 11.01
C GLY A 388 -7.91 -15.26 11.71
N LEU A 389 -7.90 -13.97 12.05
CA LEU A 389 -6.86 -13.38 12.90
C LEU A 389 -7.01 -13.88 14.34
N SER A 390 -5.92 -14.31 14.99
CA SER A 390 -6.01 -14.70 16.41
C SER A 390 -6.15 -13.48 17.33
N GLU A 391 -6.91 -13.62 18.42
CA GLU A 391 -7.06 -12.55 19.44
C GLU A 391 -5.70 -12.13 20.03
N GLN A 392 -4.81 -13.10 20.23
CA GLN A 392 -3.44 -12.85 20.71
C GLN A 392 -2.65 -12.00 19.72
N LYS A 393 -2.69 -12.33 18.43
CA LYS A 393 -1.98 -11.55 17.41
C LYS A 393 -2.59 -10.18 17.19
N ALA A 394 -3.91 -10.05 17.27
CA ALA A 394 -4.60 -8.76 17.26
C ALA A 394 -4.09 -7.86 18.40
N LEU A 395 -3.98 -8.38 19.63
CA LEU A 395 -3.45 -7.62 20.76
C LEU A 395 -1.98 -7.26 20.57
N GLU A 396 -1.16 -8.20 20.06
CA GLU A 396 0.26 -7.95 19.76
C GLU A 396 0.43 -6.82 18.72
N ALA A 397 -0.36 -6.84 17.66
CA ALA A 397 -0.35 -5.85 16.59
C ALA A 397 -0.90 -4.47 17.01
N LEU A 398 -1.61 -4.38 18.15
CA LEU A 398 -2.10 -3.12 18.72
C LEU A 398 -1.18 -2.57 19.83
N THR A 399 -0.23 -3.35 20.33
CA THR A 399 0.55 -2.99 21.53
C THR A 399 2.06 -3.19 21.35
N LYS A 400 2.54 -4.43 21.41
CA LYS A 400 3.95 -4.78 21.38
C LYS A 400 4.62 -4.49 20.04
N THR A 401 4.03 -4.94 18.93
CA THR A 401 4.62 -4.76 17.60
C THR A 401 4.81 -3.28 17.25
N PRO A 402 3.76 -2.42 17.26
CA PRO A 402 3.92 -1.02 16.93
C PRO A 402 4.96 -0.33 17.82
N ALA A 403 4.91 -0.54 19.14
CA ALA A 403 5.88 0.03 20.07
C ALA A 403 7.33 -0.44 19.80
N THR A 404 7.52 -1.69 19.37
CA THR A 404 8.85 -2.23 19.03
C THR A 404 9.39 -1.60 17.74
N LEU A 405 8.55 -1.49 16.71
CA LEU A 405 8.94 -0.95 15.40
C LEU A 405 9.49 0.47 15.49
N ILE A 406 8.90 1.31 16.35
CA ILE A 406 9.35 2.68 16.59
C ILE A 406 10.31 2.81 17.79
N LYS A 407 10.87 1.69 18.28
CA LYS A 407 11.82 1.65 19.41
C LYS A 407 11.30 2.35 20.68
N ALA A 408 10.05 2.10 21.05
CA ALA A 408 9.35 2.71 22.19
C ALA A 408 8.74 1.68 23.16
N TYR A 409 9.04 0.38 22.98
CA TYR A 409 8.53 -0.67 23.85
C TYR A 409 9.02 -0.56 25.31
N ASP A 410 10.11 0.17 25.56
CA ASP A 410 10.57 0.51 26.91
C ASP A 410 9.67 1.55 27.62
N LYS A 411 8.79 2.22 26.89
CA LYS A 411 7.88 3.26 27.42
C LYS A 411 6.41 2.86 27.40
N VAL A 412 5.97 2.14 26.36
CA VAL A 412 4.55 1.81 26.09
C VAL A 412 4.42 0.40 25.47
N GLY A 413 3.19 -0.09 25.31
CA GLY A 413 2.90 -1.36 24.63
C GLY A 413 2.87 -2.60 25.53
N SER A 414 3.10 -2.45 26.83
CA SER A 414 2.78 -3.46 27.86
C SER A 414 2.60 -2.81 29.23
N LEU A 415 2.10 -3.56 30.21
CA LEU A 415 1.96 -3.12 31.59
C LEU A 415 3.14 -3.63 32.41
N GLU A 416 4.18 -2.80 32.56
CA GLU A 416 5.40 -3.16 33.30
C GLU A 416 5.86 -2.01 34.18
N PRO A 417 6.41 -2.30 35.38
CA PRO A 417 7.02 -1.28 36.23
C PRO A 417 8.01 -0.39 35.45
N GLY A 418 7.89 0.92 35.65
CA GLY A 418 8.70 1.95 34.98
C GLY A 418 8.12 2.49 33.67
N LYS A 419 7.17 1.78 33.03
CA LYS A 419 6.48 2.26 31.82
C LYS A 419 5.41 3.31 32.14
N LEU A 420 4.99 4.06 31.11
CA LEU A 420 3.87 4.99 31.25
C LEU A 420 2.59 4.24 31.62
N ALA A 421 1.80 4.82 32.52
CA ALA A 421 0.50 4.33 32.92
C ALA A 421 -0.54 4.60 31.82
N ASN A 422 -0.40 3.88 30.70
CA ASN A 422 -1.30 3.90 29.54
C ASN A 422 -2.04 2.56 29.48
N PHE A 423 -3.28 2.51 29.99
CA PHE A 423 -4.06 1.27 30.05
C PHE A 423 -5.57 1.48 29.89
N LEU A 424 -6.25 0.43 29.45
CA LEU A 424 -7.71 0.37 29.29
C LEU A 424 -8.31 -0.41 30.45
N ILE A 425 -9.48 0.01 30.93
CA ILE A 425 -10.34 -0.81 31.80
C ILE A 425 -11.58 -1.20 31.00
N ALA A 426 -11.81 -2.50 30.87
CA ALA A 426 -12.92 -3.08 30.13
C ALA A 426 -13.81 -3.96 31.02
N SER A 427 -15.09 -4.10 30.64
CA SER A 427 -16.04 -4.99 31.33
C SER A 427 -15.76 -6.48 31.14
N GLY A 428 -14.93 -6.85 30.16
CA GLY A 428 -14.66 -8.23 29.75
C GLY A 428 -13.45 -8.32 28.80
N PRO A 429 -13.22 -9.46 28.13
CA PRO A 429 -12.16 -9.60 27.15
C PRO A 429 -12.33 -8.63 25.97
N VAL A 430 -11.31 -7.85 25.64
CA VAL A 430 -11.42 -6.62 24.83
C VAL A 430 -12.05 -6.81 23.44
N PHE A 431 -11.86 -7.97 22.82
CA PHE A 431 -12.38 -8.26 21.48
C PHE A 431 -13.76 -8.94 21.46
N LYS A 432 -14.38 -9.25 22.60
CA LYS A 432 -15.75 -9.78 22.59
C LYS A 432 -16.77 -8.70 22.24
N GLU A 433 -17.79 -9.05 21.48
CA GLU A 433 -18.77 -8.12 20.90
C GLU A 433 -19.44 -7.23 21.96
N ASN A 434 -19.82 -7.84 23.10
CA ASN A 434 -20.50 -7.19 24.22
C ASN A 434 -19.55 -6.51 25.23
N THR A 435 -18.23 -6.53 24.98
CA THR A 435 -17.28 -5.89 25.88
C THR A 435 -17.32 -4.37 25.72
N ILE A 436 -17.43 -3.70 26.85
CA ILE A 436 -17.51 -2.25 26.97
C ILE A 436 -16.14 -1.74 27.44
N LEU A 437 -15.55 -0.81 26.70
CA LEU A 437 -14.43 -0.02 27.20
C LEU A 437 -14.98 1.05 28.16
N LEU A 438 -14.67 0.91 29.45
CA LEU A 438 -15.18 1.77 30.51
C LEU A 438 -14.31 3.02 30.65
N GLN A 439 -12.99 2.83 30.70
CA GLN A 439 -12.01 3.88 30.91
C GLN A 439 -10.78 3.65 30.05
N ASN A 440 -10.14 4.75 29.65
CA ASN A 440 -8.79 4.76 29.10
C ASN A 440 -7.95 5.68 29.98
N TRP A 441 -6.90 5.15 30.58
CA TRP A 441 -5.96 5.89 31.39
C TRP A 441 -4.75 6.21 30.54
N VAL A 442 -4.37 7.49 30.46
CA VAL A 442 -3.23 7.94 29.67
C VAL A 442 -2.34 8.82 30.54
N GLN A 443 -1.07 8.42 30.71
CA GLN A 443 -0.13 8.99 31.68
C GLN A 443 -0.73 9.03 33.09
N GLY A 444 -1.49 7.99 33.47
CA GLY A 444 -2.16 7.92 34.77
C GLY A 444 -3.34 8.88 34.95
N ASN A 445 -3.72 9.64 33.92
CA ASN A 445 -4.94 10.45 33.94
C ASN A 445 -6.14 9.62 33.48
N LYS A 446 -7.24 9.66 34.24
CA LYS A 446 -8.48 8.94 33.93
C LYS A 446 -9.29 9.64 32.84
N TYR A 447 -9.55 8.96 31.72
CA TYR A 447 -10.56 9.36 30.74
C TYR A 447 -11.74 8.38 30.80
N GLN A 448 -12.89 8.87 31.25
CA GLN A 448 -14.12 8.09 31.29
C GLN A 448 -14.68 7.97 29.86
N LEU A 449 -14.86 6.74 29.37
CA LEU A 449 -15.43 6.48 28.04
C LEU A 449 -16.93 6.20 28.14
N LYS A 450 -17.31 5.32 29.08
CA LYS A 450 -18.69 4.98 29.41
C LYS A 450 -18.83 4.81 30.91
N THR A 451 -19.85 5.43 31.50
CA THR A 451 -20.11 5.32 32.94
C THR A 451 -20.99 4.11 33.24
N GLU A 452 -21.87 3.75 32.30
CA GLU A 452 -22.71 2.56 32.38
C GLU A 452 -21.86 1.28 32.27
N GLY A 453 -22.15 0.28 33.11
CA GLY A 453 -21.47 -1.02 33.09
C GLY A 453 -20.28 -1.16 34.05
N TRP A 454 -19.94 -0.13 34.86
CA TRP A 454 -18.99 -0.30 35.96
C TRP A 454 -19.52 -1.30 37.00
N SER A 455 -20.79 -1.17 37.36
CA SER A 455 -21.55 -2.13 38.14
C SER A 455 -22.55 -2.83 37.21
N ASP A 456 -22.42 -4.13 36.99
CA ASP A 456 -23.39 -4.88 36.18
C ASP A 456 -24.70 -5.01 36.95
N VAL A 457 -25.73 -4.33 36.46
CA VAL A 457 -27.08 -4.30 37.04
C VAL A 457 -27.98 -5.42 36.51
N ARG A 458 -27.49 -6.26 35.59
CA ARG A 458 -28.29 -7.33 35.00
C ARG A 458 -28.51 -8.42 36.05
N GLY A 459 -29.69 -9.04 36.01
CA GLY A 459 -30.04 -10.13 36.91
C GLY A 459 -31.55 -10.23 37.12
N THR A 460 -31.94 -11.19 37.93
CA THR A 460 -33.33 -11.32 38.40
C THR A 460 -33.46 -10.61 39.73
N TYR A 461 -34.48 -9.77 39.86
CA TYR A 461 -34.76 -9.00 41.06
C TYR A 461 -36.17 -9.29 41.58
N ALA A 462 -36.29 -9.43 42.90
CA ALA A 462 -37.58 -9.38 43.59
C ALA A 462 -37.86 -7.94 44.02
N ILE A 463 -38.91 -7.33 43.47
CA ILE A 463 -39.41 -6.01 43.83
C ILE A 463 -40.52 -6.15 44.86
N ASN A 464 -40.39 -5.47 45.99
CA ASN A 464 -41.39 -5.41 47.06
C ASN A 464 -41.88 -3.97 47.26
N PHE A 465 -43.20 -3.80 47.37
CA PHE A 465 -43.86 -2.52 47.57
C PHE A 465 -44.41 -2.38 49.00
N SER A 466 -44.53 -1.14 49.49
CA SER A 466 -45.02 -0.84 50.83
C SER A 466 -46.47 -1.24 51.10
N ASN A 467 -47.26 -1.53 50.06
CA ASN A 467 -48.63 -2.03 50.15
C ASN A 467 -48.72 -3.57 50.19
N GLY A 468 -47.58 -4.27 50.29
CA GLY A 468 -47.51 -5.74 50.33
C GLY A 468 -47.50 -6.43 48.97
N GLN A 469 -47.58 -5.69 47.85
CA GLN A 469 -47.44 -6.28 46.51
C GLN A 469 -45.98 -6.60 46.21
N ALA A 470 -45.75 -7.71 45.49
CA ALA A 470 -44.43 -8.12 45.05
C ALA A 470 -44.43 -8.56 43.58
N TYR A 471 -43.36 -8.22 42.87
CA TYR A 471 -43.17 -8.53 41.46
C TYR A 471 -41.75 -9.04 41.23
N THR A 472 -41.57 -9.92 40.24
CA THR A 472 -40.22 -10.35 39.83
C THR A 472 -39.90 -9.73 38.48
N ILE A 473 -38.76 -9.06 38.37
CA ILE A 473 -38.25 -8.53 37.11
C ILE A 473 -36.97 -9.25 36.69
N GLU A 474 -36.76 -9.35 35.40
CA GLU A 474 -35.52 -9.77 34.77
C GLU A 474 -34.90 -8.57 34.05
N VAL A 475 -33.69 -8.18 34.44
CA VAL A 475 -32.87 -7.20 33.73
C VAL A 475 -31.84 -7.97 32.89
N LYS A 476 -31.92 -7.82 31.57
CA LYS A 476 -31.08 -8.49 30.56
C LYS A 476 -30.58 -7.49 29.52
N GLY A 477 -29.99 -7.96 28.43
CA GLY A 477 -29.44 -7.12 27.36
C GLY A 477 -27.95 -6.82 27.54
N ALA A 478 -27.46 -5.79 26.85
CA ALA A 478 -26.08 -5.32 27.01
C ALA A 478 -25.93 -4.58 28.35
N ALA A 479 -24.78 -4.67 29.00
CA ALA A 479 -24.58 -4.06 30.32
C ALA A 479 -24.69 -2.52 30.31
N ASP A 480 -24.42 -1.87 29.17
CA ASP A 480 -24.59 -0.43 28.94
C ASP A 480 -25.98 -0.05 28.40
N LYS A 481 -26.80 -1.03 28.01
CA LYS A 481 -28.18 -0.84 27.51
C LYS A 481 -29.10 -1.92 28.10
N PRO A 482 -29.32 -1.90 29.42
CA PRO A 482 -30.16 -2.90 30.06
C PRO A 482 -31.59 -2.82 29.53
N GLN A 483 -32.25 -3.97 29.48
CA GLN A 483 -33.66 -4.13 29.17
C GLN A 483 -34.32 -4.84 30.34
N VAL A 484 -35.47 -4.34 30.77
CA VAL A 484 -36.22 -4.94 31.89
C VAL A 484 -37.47 -5.64 31.38
N SER A 485 -37.76 -6.80 31.94
CA SER A 485 -39.00 -7.55 31.69
C SER A 485 -39.64 -7.93 33.02
N LEU A 486 -40.95 -7.76 33.13
CA LEU A 486 -41.74 -8.25 34.24
C LEU A 486 -42.07 -9.73 34.01
N LEU A 487 -41.70 -10.59 34.96
CA LEU A 487 -41.95 -12.03 34.89
C LEU A 487 -43.34 -12.34 35.48
N GLN A 488 -44.29 -12.69 34.60
CA GLN A 488 -45.62 -13.21 34.93
C GLN A 488 -45.91 -14.45 34.05
N LYS A 489 -47.16 -14.93 34.03
CA LYS A 489 -47.61 -16.01 33.14
C LYS A 489 -47.24 -15.73 31.67
N ASP A 490 -47.40 -14.48 31.25
CA ASP A 490 -46.80 -13.92 30.03
C ASP A 490 -45.69 -12.94 30.42
N THR A 491 -44.51 -13.01 29.80
CA THR A 491 -43.43 -12.04 30.06
C THR A 491 -43.77 -10.70 29.39
N LEU A 492 -43.75 -9.62 30.17
CA LEU A 492 -44.08 -8.27 29.70
C LEU A 492 -42.84 -7.37 29.66
N SER A 493 -42.51 -6.81 28.49
CA SER A 493 -41.36 -5.92 28.33
C SER A 493 -41.62 -4.54 28.95
N GLY A 494 -40.73 -4.10 29.83
CA GLY A 494 -40.74 -2.76 30.42
C GLY A 494 -39.65 -1.85 29.83
N LYS A 495 -39.56 -0.63 30.35
CA LYS A 495 -38.45 0.30 30.08
C LYS A 495 -37.62 0.46 31.35
N ILE A 496 -36.31 0.50 31.19
CA ILE A 496 -35.35 0.80 32.24
C ILE A 496 -34.41 1.88 31.73
N ASP A 497 -34.15 2.86 32.57
CA ASP A 497 -33.18 3.92 32.33
C ASP A 497 -32.32 4.04 33.58
N ILE A 498 -31.00 4.00 33.39
CA ILE A 498 -30.03 4.08 34.47
C ILE A 498 -29.03 5.17 34.12
N SER A 499 -28.87 6.11 35.05
CA SER A 499 -27.89 7.17 34.97
C SER A 499 -27.13 7.22 36.28
N ASP A 500 -25.86 6.79 36.25
CA ASP A 500 -25.01 6.62 37.43
C ASP A 500 -25.64 5.67 38.48
N LYS A 501 -26.11 6.20 39.62
CA LYS A 501 -26.84 5.42 40.64
C LYS A 501 -28.37 5.58 40.58
N LEU A 502 -28.89 6.41 39.68
CA LEU A 502 -30.33 6.61 39.53
C LEU A 502 -30.91 5.54 38.61
N VAL A 503 -32.04 4.97 39.00
CA VAL A 503 -32.78 3.98 38.21
C VAL A 503 -34.23 4.40 38.05
N ASN A 504 -34.70 4.43 36.81
CA ASN A 504 -36.10 4.64 36.45
C ASN A 504 -36.63 3.39 35.74
N LEU A 505 -37.79 2.89 36.16
CA LEU A 505 -38.45 1.73 35.56
C LEU A 505 -39.88 2.08 35.16
N VAL A 506 -40.31 1.57 34.00
CA VAL A 506 -41.70 1.57 33.58
C VAL A 506 -42.10 0.12 33.32
N LEU A 507 -42.94 -0.44 34.19
CA LEU A 507 -43.32 -1.85 34.17
C LEU A 507 -44.81 -1.98 33.83
N PRO A 508 -45.17 -2.52 32.66
CA PRO A 508 -46.58 -2.78 32.32
C PRO A 508 -47.13 -3.95 33.15
N LEU A 509 -48.37 -3.84 33.63
CA LEU A 509 -49.03 -4.91 34.39
C LEU A 509 -49.95 -5.80 33.53
N SER A 510 -50.26 -5.39 32.29
CA SER A 510 -51.07 -6.16 31.34
C SER A 510 -50.69 -5.84 29.89
N LYS A 511 -50.91 -6.78 28.97
CA LYS A 511 -50.61 -6.63 27.53
C LYS A 511 -51.57 -5.61 26.87
N GLY A 512 -51.04 -4.54 26.28
CA GLY A 512 -51.81 -3.59 25.46
C GLY A 512 -52.64 -2.52 26.20
N ASN A 513 -52.43 -2.33 27.50
CA ASN A 513 -53.17 -1.34 28.29
C ASN A 513 -52.21 -0.35 29.01
N ASN A 514 -52.62 0.91 29.21
CA ASN A 514 -51.81 1.95 29.88
C ASN A 514 -51.64 1.76 31.40
N ASN A 515 -52.04 0.60 31.95
CA ASN A 515 -51.88 0.28 33.36
C ASN A 515 -50.48 -0.28 33.64
N GLY A 516 -49.60 0.56 34.19
CA GLY A 516 -48.23 0.21 34.51
C GLY A 516 -47.68 0.98 35.72
N LEU A 517 -46.68 0.40 36.36
CA LEU A 517 -45.96 1.01 37.47
C LEU A 517 -44.82 1.87 36.92
N ARG A 518 -44.70 3.11 37.41
CA ARG A 518 -43.56 4.00 37.15
C ARG A 518 -42.74 4.12 38.42
N LEU A 519 -41.52 3.61 38.40
CA LEU A 519 -40.64 3.57 39.57
C LEU A 519 -39.45 4.51 39.31
N SER A 520 -39.03 5.23 40.34
CA SER A 520 -37.79 6.00 40.37
C SER A 520 -37.07 5.71 41.68
N GLY A 521 -35.75 5.55 41.65
CA GLY A 521 -34.99 5.17 42.83
C GLY A 521 -33.47 5.24 42.65
N ILE A 522 -32.77 4.78 43.67
CA ILE A 522 -31.30 4.74 43.74
C ILE A 522 -30.83 3.29 43.90
N ILE A 523 -29.75 2.93 43.19
CA ILE A 523 -29.04 1.65 43.29
C ILE A 523 -28.05 1.73 44.47
N GLY A 524 -28.34 1.00 45.55
CA GLY A 524 -27.42 0.80 46.68
C GLY A 524 -26.50 -0.40 46.50
N GLN A 525 -25.66 -0.70 47.50
CA GLN A 525 -24.74 -1.85 47.47
C GLN A 525 -25.50 -3.20 47.44
N ASP A 526 -26.57 -3.35 48.22
CA ASP A 526 -27.27 -4.63 48.37
C ASP A 526 -28.70 -4.65 47.79
N LYS A 527 -29.31 -3.47 47.57
CA LYS A 527 -30.69 -3.33 47.10
C LYS A 527 -30.92 -2.00 46.40
N TRP A 528 -31.88 -1.98 45.48
CA TRP A 528 -32.42 -0.75 44.90
C TRP A 528 -33.58 -0.27 45.77
N MET A 529 -33.76 1.04 45.91
CA MET A 529 -34.88 1.59 46.68
C MET A 529 -35.37 2.92 46.13
N GLY A 530 -36.66 3.18 46.26
CA GLY A 530 -37.22 4.45 45.81
C GLY A 530 -38.73 4.54 45.94
N THR A 531 -39.32 5.41 45.12
CA THR A 531 -40.76 5.67 45.05
C THR A 531 -41.34 5.19 43.73
N ALA A 532 -42.59 4.74 43.76
CA ALA A 532 -43.34 4.27 42.62
C ALA A 532 -44.69 4.96 42.55
N ALA A 533 -45.20 5.17 41.34
CA ALA A 533 -46.57 5.62 41.08
C ALA A 533 -47.31 4.54 40.27
N ASP A 534 -48.49 4.17 40.73
CA ASP A 534 -49.41 3.32 39.97
C ASP A 534 -50.23 4.12 38.93
N SER A 535 -51.05 3.42 38.15
CA SER A 535 -51.92 4.01 37.13
C SER A 535 -53.01 4.93 37.70
N ALA A 536 -53.30 4.83 39.00
CA ALA A 536 -54.28 5.65 39.72
C ALA A 536 -53.64 6.90 40.36
N GLY A 537 -52.31 7.03 40.28
CA GLY A 537 -51.55 8.16 40.84
C GLY A 537 -51.16 8.00 42.31
N ASN A 538 -51.35 6.81 42.91
CA ASN A 538 -50.94 6.57 44.30
C ASN A 538 -49.43 6.40 44.39
N ASN A 539 -48.81 7.06 45.36
CA ASN A 539 -47.37 6.93 45.65
C ASN A 539 -47.11 5.75 46.60
N LEU A 540 -46.23 4.85 46.17
CA LEU A 540 -45.77 3.69 46.93
C LEU A 540 -44.26 3.78 47.13
N ARG A 541 -43.73 3.16 48.18
CA ARG A 541 -42.28 2.91 48.30
C ARG A 541 -41.98 1.51 47.78
N TRP A 542 -40.84 1.35 47.12
CA TRP A 542 -40.39 0.05 46.61
C TRP A 542 -38.94 -0.23 46.97
N THR A 543 -38.62 -1.52 47.04
CA THR A 543 -37.25 -2.03 47.12
C THR A 543 -37.08 -3.16 46.12
N ALA A 544 -35.90 -3.31 45.51
CA ALA A 544 -35.56 -4.48 44.71
C ALA A 544 -34.28 -5.14 45.21
N MET A 545 -34.33 -6.45 45.41
CA MET A 545 -33.18 -7.26 45.84
C MET A 545 -32.80 -8.22 44.72
N LEU A 546 -31.51 -8.32 44.43
CA LEU A 546 -30.99 -9.28 43.45
C LEU A 546 -31.19 -10.70 44.00
N THR A 547 -32.01 -11.50 43.32
CA THR A 547 -32.29 -12.88 43.71
C THR A 547 -31.47 -13.88 42.92
N LYS A 548 -31.07 -13.53 41.69
CA LYS A 548 -30.20 -14.33 40.85
C LYS A 548 -29.30 -13.41 40.03
N PRO A 549 -27.96 -13.49 40.16
CA PRO A 549 -27.06 -12.71 39.32
C PRO A 549 -27.26 -13.07 37.85
N PHE A 550 -27.10 -12.10 36.96
CA PHE A 550 -27.10 -12.40 35.53
C PHE A 550 -25.92 -13.31 35.22
N GLN A 551 -26.24 -14.54 34.87
CA GLN A 551 -25.28 -15.42 34.23
C GLN A 551 -25.40 -15.14 32.74
N GLU A 552 -24.33 -14.60 32.15
CA GLU A 552 -24.17 -14.71 30.71
C GLU A 552 -24.32 -16.20 30.38
N LYS A 553 -25.38 -16.54 29.62
CA LYS A 553 -25.43 -17.86 29.02
C LYS A 553 -24.11 -18.00 28.28
N SER A 554 -23.36 -19.08 28.55
CA SER A 554 -22.22 -19.43 27.70
C SER A 554 -22.74 -19.32 26.28
N ASP A 555 -21.97 -18.64 25.42
CA ASP A 555 -22.40 -18.29 24.08
C ASP A 555 -22.74 -19.59 23.33
N SER A 556 -23.99 -20.02 23.45
CA SER A 556 -24.57 -21.16 22.77
C SER A 556 -25.06 -20.71 21.39
N ALA A 557 -24.74 -19.48 20.99
CA ALA A 557 -24.59 -19.17 19.58
C ALA A 557 -23.61 -20.22 19.05
N LYS A 558 -24.16 -21.20 18.32
CA LYS A 558 -23.38 -22.09 17.46
C LYS A 558 -22.27 -21.25 16.88
N LYS A 559 -20.99 -21.61 17.12
CA LYS A 559 -19.83 -20.98 16.47
C LYS A 559 -20.28 -20.59 15.07
N LYS A 560 -20.36 -19.28 14.77
CA LYS A 560 -20.74 -18.84 13.43
C LYS A 560 -19.87 -19.65 12.47
N PRO A 561 -20.46 -20.42 11.54
CA PRO A 561 -19.66 -21.19 10.60
C PRO A 561 -18.67 -20.22 9.95
N ALA A 562 -17.43 -20.68 9.76
CA ALA A 562 -16.40 -19.86 9.12
C ALA A 562 -16.98 -19.26 7.84
N ALA A 563 -16.68 -17.99 7.59
CA ALA A 563 -17.16 -17.32 6.39
C ALA A 563 -16.75 -18.16 5.16
N GLU A 564 -17.71 -18.52 4.33
CA GLU A 564 -17.44 -19.24 3.08
C GLU A 564 -16.81 -18.26 2.08
N ILE A 565 -15.49 -18.24 1.97
CA ILE A 565 -14.77 -17.28 1.11
C ILE A 565 -14.45 -17.95 -0.23
N GLY A 566 -14.56 -17.21 -1.33
CA GLY A 566 -14.20 -17.72 -2.66
C GLY A 566 -12.70 -18.02 -2.78
N GLN A 567 -12.29 -18.58 -3.93
CA GLN A 567 -10.87 -18.80 -4.21
C GLN A 567 -10.16 -17.49 -4.57
N LEU A 568 -8.90 -17.35 -4.13
CA LEU A 568 -8.00 -16.28 -4.56
C LEU A 568 -7.57 -16.50 -6.01
N LEU A 569 -7.47 -15.42 -6.80
CA LEU A 569 -7.15 -15.48 -8.23
C LEU A 569 -5.86 -14.70 -8.53
N PHE A 570 -5.13 -15.13 -9.55
CA PHE A 570 -3.86 -14.55 -9.99
C PHE A 570 -3.90 -14.24 -11.50
N PRO A 571 -3.93 -12.96 -11.92
CA PRO A 571 -4.05 -11.77 -11.08
C PRO A 571 -5.44 -11.67 -10.43
N PHE A 572 -5.65 -10.71 -9.52
CA PHE A 572 -6.90 -10.59 -8.74
C PHE A 572 -8.07 -10.02 -9.57
N ASN A 573 -8.43 -10.67 -10.67
CA ASN A 573 -9.54 -10.29 -11.54
C ASN A 573 -10.30 -11.53 -12.07
N GLY A 574 -11.34 -11.31 -12.88
CA GLY A 574 -12.22 -12.41 -13.32
C GLY A 574 -11.56 -13.45 -14.23
N TYR A 575 -10.56 -13.04 -15.00
CA TYR A 575 -9.79 -13.92 -15.90
C TYR A 575 -8.52 -14.46 -15.25
N GLY A 576 -8.34 -14.25 -13.94
CA GLY A 576 -7.20 -14.77 -13.20
C GLY A 576 -7.28 -16.27 -12.94
N TRP A 577 -6.10 -16.87 -12.83
CA TRP A 577 -5.89 -18.28 -12.52
C TRP A 577 -6.22 -18.57 -11.05
N ASP A 578 -6.85 -19.70 -10.77
CA ASP A 578 -6.96 -20.25 -9.41
C ASP A 578 -5.61 -20.76 -8.89
N LYS A 579 -4.73 -21.20 -9.81
CA LYS A 579 -3.33 -21.50 -9.57
C LYS A 579 -2.52 -21.08 -10.79
N LEU A 580 -1.40 -20.37 -10.56
CA LEU A 580 -0.51 -19.92 -11.63
C LEU A 580 -0.13 -21.08 -12.56
N PRO A 581 -0.18 -20.87 -13.90
CA PRO A 581 0.17 -21.89 -14.86
C PRO A 581 1.66 -22.23 -14.75
N GLN A 582 2.00 -23.48 -15.02
CA GLN A 582 3.37 -23.99 -14.91
C GLN A 582 3.87 -24.47 -16.27
N GLN A 583 5.18 -24.40 -16.45
CA GLN A 583 5.87 -24.88 -17.65
C GLN A 583 5.62 -26.37 -17.86
N GLN A 584 5.37 -26.77 -19.10
CA GLN A 584 5.08 -28.15 -19.49
C GLN A 584 5.93 -28.55 -20.70
N ASP A 585 6.29 -29.83 -20.77
CA ASP A 585 6.77 -30.41 -22.02
C ASP A 585 5.54 -30.60 -22.94
N LEU A 586 5.60 -30.07 -24.16
CA LEU A 586 4.49 -30.09 -25.12
C LEU A 586 4.95 -30.73 -26.43
N LEU A 587 4.10 -31.52 -27.08
CA LEU A 587 4.29 -31.94 -28.45
C LEU A 587 3.11 -31.46 -29.29
N ILE A 588 3.32 -30.42 -30.09
CA ILE A 588 2.35 -29.99 -31.09
C ILE A 588 2.53 -30.90 -32.31
N LYS A 589 1.52 -31.69 -32.67
CA LYS A 589 1.62 -32.67 -33.76
C LYS A 589 0.90 -32.22 -35.02
N ASN A 590 1.48 -32.56 -36.17
CA ASN A 590 0.84 -32.48 -37.49
C ASN A 590 0.29 -31.08 -37.87
N ALA A 591 0.98 -30.01 -37.47
CA ALA A 591 0.62 -28.64 -37.84
C ALA A 591 1.31 -28.22 -39.15
N THR A 592 0.79 -27.17 -39.80
CA THR A 592 1.55 -26.38 -40.78
C THR A 592 2.37 -25.34 -40.02
N VAL A 593 3.68 -25.54 -39.94
CA VAL A 593 4.61 -24.75 -39.13
C VAL A 593 5.22 -23.63 -39.97
N TRP A 594 4.98 -22.39 -39.59
CA TRP A 594 5.57 -21.18 -40.16
C TRP A 594 6.87 -20.86 -39.41
N THR A 595 8.01 -21.25 -39.97
CA THR A 595 9.28 -21.15 -39.24
C THR A 595 9.78 -19.71 -39.13
N ASN A 596 9.50 -18.85 -40.13
CA ASN A 596 10.15 -17.55 -40.35
C ASN A 596 11.69 -17.64 -40.42
N GLU A 597 12.20 -18.82 -40.75
CA GLU A 597 13.59 -19.10 -41.05
C GLU A 597 13.73 -19.49 -42.53
N LYS A 598 14.93 -19.87 -42.95
CA LYS A 598 15.19 -20.36 -44.32
C LYS A 598 14.35 -21.58 -44.74
N ASP A 599 13.84 -22.34 -43.77
CA ASP A 599 13.08 -23.57 -44.02
C ASP A 599 11.61 -23.28 -44.40
N GLY A 600 11.16 -22.01 -44.30
CA GLY A 600 9.86 -21.55 -44.75
C GLY A 600 8.67 -22.20 -44.01
N LYS A 601 7.65 -22.60 -44.77
CA LYS A 601 6.47 -23.30 -44.25
C LYS A 601 6.67 -24.83 -44.33
N LEU A 602 6.48 -25.51 -43.20
CA LEU A 602 6.61 -26.97 -43.09
C LEU A 602 5.26 -27.63 -42.82
N GLU A 603 4.75 -28.42 -43.77
CA GLU A 603 3.47 -29.13 -43.63
C GLU A 603 3.61 -30.43 -42.82
N ASN A 604 2.53 -30.83 -42.15
CA ASN A 604 2.44 -32.06 -41.35
C ASN A 604 3.62 -32.25 -40.40
N THR A 605 3.99 -31.18 -39.69
CA THR A 605 5.20 -31.11 -38.89
C THR A 605 4.85 -31.08 -37.41
N ASP A 606 5.67 -31.79 -36.63
CA ASP A 606 5.63 -31.86 -35.19
C ASP A 606 6.68 -30.90 -34.59
N VAL A 607 6.32 -30.23 -33.50
CA VAL A 607 7.23 -29.38 -32.71
C VAL A 607 7.20 -29.83 -31.25
N LEU A 608 8.34 -30.30 -30.77
CA LEU A 608 8.55 -30.72 -29.38
C LEU A 608 9.13 -29.55 -28.57
N VAL A 609 8.42 -29.16 -27.52
CA VAL A 609 8.84 -28.19 -26.51
C VAL A 609 9.28 -28.94 -25.27
N LYS A 610 10.47 -28.61 -24.76
CA LYS A 610 10.98 -29.11 -23.48
C LYS A 610 11.69 -28.00 -22.72
N GLY A 611 11.46 -27.94 -21.41
CA GLY A 611 12.17 -26.95 -20.58
C GLY A 611 11.93 -25.49 -21.01
N GLY A 612 10.75 -25.20 -21.59
CA GLY A 612 10.40 -23.88 -22.09
C GLY A 612 11.07 -23.48 -23.41
N LYS A 613 11.72 -24.43 -24.09
CA LYS A 613 12.43 -24.21 -25.36
C LYS A 613 11.96 -25.17 -26.45
N ILE A 614 12.13 -24.76 -27.70
CA ILE A 614 11.90 -25.62 -28.87
C ILE A 614 13.05 -26.64 -28.92
N ALA A 615 12.73 -27.89 -28.63
CA ALA A 615 13.71 -28.97 -28.53
C ALA A 615 13.92 -29.70 -29.87
N GLN A 616 12.84 -29.98 -30.60
CA GLN A 616 12.89 -30.68 -31.88
C GLN A 616 11.78 -30.19 -32.83
N ILE A 617 12.08 -30.20 -34.12
CA ILE A 617 11.15 -29.92 -35.22
C ILE A 617 11.33 -31.07 -36.22
N GLY A 618 10.25 -31.72 -36.64
CA GLY A 618 10.35 -32.84 -37.58
C GLY A 618 9.03 -33.57 -37.76
N LYS A 619 9.06 -34.75 -38.37
CA LYS A 619 7.87 -35.60 -38.54
C LYS A 619 7.93 -36.79 -37.60
N ASN A 620 6.77 -37.24 -37.12
CA ASN A 620 6.62 -38.43 -36.29
C ASN A 620 7.47 -38.39 -35.01
N LEU A 621 7.54 -37.23 -34.36
CA LEU A 621 8.25 -37.09 -33.09
C LEU A 621 7.53 -37.89 -32.00
N THR A 622 8.31 -38.51 -31.10
CA THR A 622 7.77 -39.26 -29.96
C THR A 622 7.45 -38.30 -28.81
N ALA A 623 6.22 -38.33 -28.30
CA ALA A 623 5.80 -37.45 -27.21
C ALA A 623 6.56 -37.72 -25.90
N GLY A 624 6.88 -38.98 -25.59
CA GLY A 624 7.36 -39.36 -24.27
C GLY A 624 6.31 -38.95 -23.22
N ASN A 625 6.72 -38.11 -22.26
CA ASN A 625 5.84 -37.56 -21.23
C ASN A 625 5.24 -36.19 -21.60
N ALA A 626 5.53 -35.66 -22.79
CA ALA A 626 5.02 -34.37 -23.23
C ALA A 626 3.50 -34.43 -23.46
N ARG A 627 2.77 -33.38 -23.07
CA ARG A 627 1.35 -33.23 -23.40
C ARG A 627 1.21 -33.04 -24.90
N VAL A 628 0.45 -33.92 -25.55
CA VAL A 628 0.19 -33.85 -26.99
C VAL A 628 -0.90 -32.82 -27.27
N ILE A 629 -0.64 -31.91 -28.20
CA ILE A 629 -1.58 -30.95 -28.76
C ILE A 629 -1.77 -31.29 -30.23
N ASP A 630 -3.02 -31.56 -30.64
CA ASP A 630 -3.33 -31.84 -32.04
C ASP A 630 -3.38 -30.54 -32.87
N GLY A 631 -2.44 -30.45 -33.81
CA GLY A 631 -2.30 -29.38 -34.79
C GLY A 631 -2.86 -29.74 -36.17
N THR A 632 -3.53 -30.88 -36.33
CA THR A 632 -4.10 -31.30 -37.62
C THR A 632 -5.05 -30.23 -38.17
N GLY A 633 -4.78 -29.76 -39.40
CA GLY A 633 -5.56 -28.70 -40.04
C GLY A 633 -5.35 -27.30 -39.47
N LYS A 634 -4.34 -27.12 -38.60
CA LYS A 634 -4.02 -25.87 -37.91
C LYS A 634 -2.63 -25.38 -38.30
N HIS A 635 -2.36 -24.11 -38.00
CA HIS A 635 -1.07 -23.48 -38.28
C HIS A 635 -0.35 -23.13 -36.98
N LEU A 636 0.95 -23.36 -36.93
CA LEU A 636 1.81 -23.00 -35.81
C LEU A 636 2.77 -21.90 -36.26
N SER A 637 2.81 -20.77 -35.56
CA SER A 637 3.79 -19.70 -35.79
C SER A 637 4.56 -19.39 -34.51
N ALA A 638 5.65 -18.65 -34.65
CA ALA A 638 6.24 -17.96 -33.50
C ALA A 638 5.21 -16.97 -32.91
N GLY A 639 5.35 -16.69 -31.62
CA GLY A 639 4.62 -15.65 -30.93
C GLY A 639 4.81 -14.28 -31.56
N ILE A 640 3.73 -13.50 -31.62
CA ILE A 640 3.79 -12.10 -32.06
C ILE A 640 4.52 -11.29 -30.99
N ILE A 641 5.33 -10.33 -31.43
CA ILE A 641 6.07 -9.39 -30.58
C ILE A 641 5.62 -7.98 -30.96
N ASP A 642 4.99 -7.28 -30.01
CA ASP A 642 4.63 -5.88 -30.17
C ASP A 642 5.78 -4.99 -29.71
N GLU A 643 6.54 -4.41 -30.64
CA GLU A 643 7.72 -3.62 -30.30
C GLU A 643 7.42 -2.19 -29.84
N HIS A 644 6.15 -1.77 -29.90
CA HIS A 644 5.72 -0.49 -29.34
C HIS A 644 4.34 -0.57 -28.70
N SER A 645 4.34 -0.58 -27.37
CA SER A 645 3.13 -0.73 -26.54
C SER A 645 3.15 0.16 -25.30
N HIS A 646 1.94 0.53 -24.85
CA HIS A 646 1.69 1.29 -23.62
C HIS A 646 0.86 0.51 -22.58
N ILE A 647 0.58 -0.77 -22.83
CA ILE A 647 -0.08 -1.64 -21.86
C ILE A 647 0.83 -1.92 -20.66
N ALA A 648 0.24 -2.41 -19.57
CA ALA A 648 0.96 -2.87 -18.39
C ALA A 648 1.86 -1.79 -17.77
N ILE A 649 1.44 -0.52 -17.82
CA ILE A 649 2.11 0.61 -17.17
C ILE A 649 1.17 1.18 -16.10
N SER A 650 1.66 1.34 -14.87
CA SER A 650 0.89 1.91 -13.77
C SER A 650 1.09 3.42 -13.67
N LYS A 651 0.00 4.17 -13.50
CA LYS A 651 0.03 5.56 -13.00
C LYS A 651 0.82 6.52 -13.91
N GLY A 652 0.48 6.48 -15.20
CA GLY A 652 0.99 7.37 -16.25
C GLY A 652 2.12 6.79 -17.08
N VAL A 653 2.09 7.06 -18.40
CA VAL A 653 3.09 6.58 -19.37
C VAL A 653 4.15 7.62 -19.73
N ASN A 654 3.97 8.88 -19.35
CA ASN A 654 4.95 9.96 -19.52
C ASN A 654 5.26 10.67 -18.19
N GLU A 655 6.51 11.12 -18.02
CA GLU A 655 6.90 12.16 -17.05
C GLU A 655 7.06 13.48 -17.82
N SER A 656 5.95 14.14 -18.16
CA SER A 656 5.96 15.24 -19.16
C SER A 656 6.46 16.59 -18.63
N SER A 657 6.85 16.65 -17.37
CA SER A 657 7.19 17.90 -16.69
C SER A 657 8.58 18.46 -17.06
N GLN A 658 9.43 17.70 -17.74
CA GLN A 658 10.73 18.14 -18.26
C GLN A 658 10.96 17.60 -19.67
N SER A 659 11.77 18.24 -20.51
CA SER A 659 11.96 17.78 -21.90
C SER A 659 12.92 16.59 -22.03
N VAL A 660 13.75 16.37 -21.01
CA VAL A 660 14.66 15.23 -20.86
C VAL A 660 14.35 14.59 -19.51
N THR A 661 13.94 13.34 -19.53
CA THR A 661 13.63 12.53 -18.33
C THR A 661 14.27 11.14 -18.46
N ALA A 662 15.55 11.10 -18.81
CA ALA A 662 16.27 9.84 -19.10
C ALA A 662 16.43 8.93 -17.86
N GLU A 663 16.25 9.48 -16.67
CA GLU A 663 16.34 8.81 -15.38
C GLU A 663 15.11 7.94 -15.05
N VAL A 664 13.93 8.25 -15.61
CA VAL A 664 12.70 7.49 -15.34
C VAL A 664 12.68 6.18 -16.12
N ARG A 665 12.02 5.16 -15.57
CA ARG A 665 12.05 3.79 -16.11
C ARG A 665 10.67 3.17 -16.05
N ILE A 666 10.20 2.66 -17.19
CA ILE A 666 8.98 1.83 -17.24
C ILE A 666 9.15 0.58 -16.37
N ALA A 667 10.37 0.07 -16.24
CA ALA A 667 10.72 -1.06 -15.38
C ALA A 667 10.28 -0.92 -13.91
N ASP A 668 10.10 0.31 -13.42
CA ASP A 668 9.68 0.58 -12.03
C ASP A 668 8.15 0.60 -11.88
N VAL A 669 7.42 0.72 -12.97
CA VAL A 669 5.97 0.93 -12.98
C VAL A 669 5.22 -0.10 -13.83
N VAL A 670 5.82 -1.27 -14.09
CA VAL A 670 5.12 -2.38 -14.76
C VAL A 670 3.90 -2.80 -13.92
N ASN A 671 2.74 -2.89 -14.56
CA ASN A 671 1.47 -3.37 -14.03
C ASN A 671 1.21 -4.81 -14.50
N PRO A 672 1.47 -5.83 -13.67
CA PRO A 672 1.28 -7.21 -14.08
C PRO A 672 -0.19 -7.68 -14.10
N GLU A 673 -1.14 -6.83 -13.70
CA GLU A 673 -2.56 -7.16 -13.61
C GLU A 673 -3.39 -6.53 -14.73
N ASP A 674 -2.77 -5.85 -15.69
CA ASP A 674 -3.45 -5.23 -16.83
C ASP A 674 -4.10 -6.30 -17.73
N VAL A 675 -5.44 -6.29 -17.78
CA VAL A 675 -6.23 -7.25 -18.55
C VAL A 675 -5.91 -7.26 -20.04
N ASN A 676 -5.28 -6.21 -20.57
CA ASN A 676 -4.82 -6.17 -21.94
C ASN A 676 -3.70 -7.18 -22.21
N ILE A 677 -2.94 -7.63 -21.22
CA ILE A 677 -2.03 -8.78 -21.35
C ILE A 677 -2.81 -10.03 -21.78
N TYR A 678 -3.89 -10.36 -21.06
CA TYR A 678 -4.76 -11.51 -21.39
C TYR A 678 -5.44 -11.35 -22.75
N ARG A 679 -5.91 -10.13 -23.07
CA ARG A 679 -6.53 -9.84 -24.37
C ARG A 679 -5.54 -9.97 -25.53
N GLN A 680 -4.30 -9.51 -25.37
CA GLN A 680 -3.24 -9.62 -26.38
C GLN A 680 -2.79 -11.08 -26.56
N LEU A 681 -2.68 -11.86 -25.48
CA LEU A 681 -2.48 -13.31 -25.56
C LEU A 681 -3.57 -13.99 -26.41
N SER A 682 -4.83 -13.56 -26.30
CA SER A 682 -5.93 -14.11 -27.12
C SER A 682 -5.82 -13.81 -28.63
N GLY A 683 -4.97 -12.85 -28.99
CA GLY A 683 -4.59 -12.48 -30.35
C GLY A 683 -3.23 -13.03 -30.80
N GLY A 684 -2.55 -13.85 -29.99
CA GLY A 684 -1.27 -14.46 -30.33
C GLY A 684 -0.03 -13.64 -30.00
N VAL A 685 -0.16 -12.51 -29.30
CA VAL A 685 0.98 -11.74 -28.79
C VAL A 685 1.59 -12.45 -27.59
N THR A 686 2.91 -12.53 -27.54
CA THR A 686 3.67 -13.25 -26.49
C THR A 686 4.68 -12.36 -25.76
N ALA A 687 5.09 -11.25 -26.39
CA ALA A 687 5.98 -10.27 -25.81
C ALA A 687 5.62 -8.87 -26.27
N SER A 688 5.86 -7.89 -25.41
CA SER A 688 5.63 -6.47 -25.72
C SER A 688 6.77 -5.63 -25.18
N HIS A 689 7.22 -4.67 -25.96
CA HIS A 689 8.15 -3.64 -25.52
C HIS A 689 7.33 -2.46 -25.00
N LEU A 690 7.45 -2.17 -23.72
CA LEU A 690 6.74 -1.10 -23.04
C LEU A 690 7.57 0.17 -23.08
N LEU A 691 7.00 1.25 -23.61
CA LEU A 691 7.71 2.52 -23.79
C LEU A 691 6.96 3.67 -23.12
N HIS A 692 7.72 4.72 -22.84
CA HIS A 692 7.13 6.03 -22.63
C HIS A 692 6.38 6.49 -23.88
N GLY A 693 5.46 7.43 -23.71
CA GLY A 693 4.74 8.08 -24.79
C GLY A 693 5.62 9.04 -25.61
N SER A 694 5.06 10.16 -26.07
CA SER A 694 5.76 11.14 -26.91
C SER A 694 5.69 12.59 -26.42
N ALA A 695 5.42 12.77 -25.12
CA ALA A 695 5.35 14.09 -24.48
C ALA A 695 6.72 14.80 -24.32
N ASN A 696 7.83 14.06 -24.45
CA ASN A 696 9.19 14.50 -24.13
C ASN A 696 10.13 14.21 -25.30
N ALA A 697 11.14 15.07 -25.52
CA ALA A 697 12.18 14.75 -26.51
C ALA A 697 12.94 13.48 -26.10
N ILE A 698 13.32 13.37 -24.82
CA ILE A 698 13.86 12.13 -24.24
C ILE A 698 12.92 11.72 -23.11
N GLY A 699 12.08 10.72 -23.34
CA GLY A 699 10.99 10.33 -22.43
C GLY A 699 11.42 9.43 -21.27
N GLY A 700 12.39 8.54 -21.50
CA GLY A 700 12.93 7.67 -20.45
C GLY A 700 13.07 6.22 -20.88
N GLN A 701 13.54 5.38 -19.96
CA GLN A 701 13.97 4.01 -20.22
C GLN A 701 12.78 3.06 -20.41
N SER A 702 12.81 2.29 -21.49
CA SER A 702 11.76 1.32 -21.87
C SER A 702 12.00 -0.05 -21.23
N GLN A 703 11.00 -0.94 -21.27
CA GLN A 703 11.09 -2.28 -20.69
C GLN A 703 10.46 -3.34 -21.61
N LEU A 704 11.23 -4.36 -21.98
CA LEU A 704 10.71 -5.54 -22.69
C LEU A 704 10.11 -6.54 -21.68
N ILE A 705 8.89 -7.01 -21.96
CA ILE A 705 8.19 -8.03 -21.16
C ILE A 705 7.75 -9.22 -22.03
N LYS A 706 7.64 -10.40 -21.42
CA LYS A 706 6.80 -11.49 -21.92
C LYS A 706 5.45 -11.48 -21.22
N LEU A 707 4.41 -11.83 -21.95
CA LEU A 707 3.02 -11.78 -21.48
C LEU A 707 2.68 -13.00 -20.61
N ARG A 708 3.28 -13.09 -19.41
CA ARG A 708 3.07 -14.19 -18.44
C ARG A 708 1.96 -13.84 -17.45
N TRP A 709 0.70 -14.02 -17.87
CA TRP A 709 -0.47 -13.48 -17.17
C TRP A 709 -0.58 -13.98 -15.72
N GLY A 710 -0.59 -13.05 -14.76
CA GLY A 710 -0.72 -13.32 -13.33
C GLY A 710 0.57 -13.39 -12.53
N GLN A 711 1.73 -13.41 -13.19
CA GLN A 711 3.04 -13.36 -12.52
C GLN A 711 3.31 -11.99 -11.86
N SER A 712 4.43 -11.83 -11.14
CA SER A 712 4.87 -10.52 -10.62
C SER A 712 5.42 -9.60 -11.72
N ALA A 713 5.53 -8.30 -11.43
CA ALA A 713 6.11 -7.31 -12.35
C ALA A 713 7.55 -7.66 -12.77
N GLU A 714 8.36 -8.22 -11.88
CA GLU A 714 9.73 -8.65 -12.21
C GLU A 714 9.74 -9.92 -13.07
N GLU A 715 8.83 -10.85 -12.80
CA GLU A 715 8.69 -12.09 -13.58
C GLU A 715 8.13 -11.84 -14.99
N LEU A 716 7.51 -10.69 -15.28
CA LEU A 716 7.15 -10.33 -16.66
C LEU A 716 8.38 -9.90 -17.49
N LYS A 717 9.42 -9.36 -16.86
CA LYS A 717 10.56 -8.80 -17.58
C LYS A 717 11.36 -9.87 -18.30
N VAL A 718 11.93 -9.50 -19.44
CA VAL A 718 12.88 -10.37 -20.15
C VAL A 718 14.28 -10.14 -19.57
N ALA A 719 14.84 -11.18 -18.96
CA ALA A 719 16.18 -11.08 -18.36
C ALA A 719 17.28 -11.09 -19.43
N GLY A 720 18.35 -10.33 -19.14
CA GLY A 720 19.59 -10.32 -19.95
C GLY A 720 19.45 -9.67 -21.32
N THR A 721 18.53 -8.72 -21.48
CA THR A 721 18.36 -7.95 -22.71
C THR A 721 19.08 -6.62 -22.63
N ASP A 722 19.34 -6.03 -23.80
CA ASP A 722 19.86 -4.67 -23.88
C ASP A 722 18.88 -3.64 -23.29
N GLY A 723 19.42 -2.51 -22.86
CA GLY A 723 18.62 -1.38 -22.40
C GLY A 723 18.10 -0.55 -23.56
N PHE A 724 16.85 -0.12 -23.49
CA PHE A 724 16.24 0.78 -24.49
C PHE A 724 15.77 2.08 -23.85
N ILE A 725 15.62 3.13 -24.66
CA ILE A 725 15.14 4.44 -24.24
C ILE A 725 14.26 5.08 -25.31
N LYS A 726 13.14 5.66 -24.88
CA LYS A 726 12.19 6.33 -25.77
C LYS A 726 12.61 7.77 -26.03
N PHE A 727 12.76 8.11 -27.30
CA PHE A 727 12.88 9.47 -27.83
C PHE A 727 11.59 9.83 -28.57
N ALA A 728 11.36 11.12 -28.79
CA ALA A 728 10.29 11.58 -29.66
C ALA A 728 10.61 12.87 -30.42
N LEU A 729 10.01 12.98 -31.60
CA LEU A 729 10.08 14.11 -32.51
C LEU A 729 8.66 14.65 -32.76
N GLY A 730 8.52 15.69 -33.58
CA GLY A 730 7.22 16.10 -34.08
C GLY A 730 6.47 17.12 -33.22
N GLU A 731 5.17 17.17 -33.45
CA GLU A 731 4.26 18.15 -32.85
C GLU A 731 4.11 17.98 -31.34
N ASN A 732 4.25 16.77 -30.82
CA ASN A 732 3.96 16.43 -29.43
C ASN A 732 5.00 17.00 -28.46
N VAL A 733 6.28 16.80 -28.76
CA VAL A 733 7.40 17.14 -27.85
C VAL A 733 7.60 18.65 -27.65
N LYS A 734 7.17 19.47 -28.61
CA LYS A 734 7.19 20.93 -28.47
C LYS A 734 6.08 21.47 -27.56
N GLN A 735 5.02 20.68 -27.32
CA GLN A 735 3.85 21.05 -26.50
C GLN A 735 3.17 22.40 -26.84
N SER A 736 3.52 23.04 -27.96
CA SER A 736 2.99 24.35 -28.33
C SER A 736 1.51 24.29 -28.74
N ASN A 737 0.98 23.08 -28.96
CA ASN A 737 -0.42 22.78 -29.24
C ASN A 737 -1.17 22.24 -28.02
N TRP A 738 -0.57 22.24 -26.82
CA TRP A 738 -1.21 21.78 -25.58
C TRP A 738 -2.06 22.88 -24.90
N GLY A 739 -2.43 23.92 -25.65
CA GLY A 739 -3.21 25.06 -25.19
C GLY A 739 -2.37 26.24 -24.68
N ASP A 740 -3.04 27.39 -24.54
CA ASP A 740 -2.43 28.71 -24.31
C ASP A 740 -1.57 28.83 -23.04
N ARG A 741 -1.66 27.86 -22.12
CA ARG A 741 -0.92 27.85 -20.85
C ARG A 741 0.41 27.10 -20.93
N ASN A 742 0.57 26.20 -21.89
CA ASN A 742 1.76 25.35 -22.05
C ASN A 742 2.83 26.02 -22.93
N THR A 743 3.11 27.29 -22.64
CA THR A 743 3.95 28.17 -23.49
C THR A 743 5.35 28.45 -22.91
N VAL A 744 5.60 27.98 -21.68
CA VAL A 744 6.84 28.30 -20.93
C VAL A 744 7.86 27.16 -20.92
N ARG A 745 7.48 25.93 -21.29
CA ARG A 745 8.40 24.80 -21.38
C ARG A 745 9.22 24.89 -22.66
N PHE A 746 10.54 24.86 -22.56
CA PHE A 746 11.40 24.67 -23.73
C PHE A 746 11.47 23.16 -24.08
N PRO A 747 11.30 22.73 -25.33
CA PRO A 747 11.20 23.51 -26.56
C PRO A 747 9.75 23.84 -26.95
N GLN A 748 9.54 24.88 -27.74
CA GLN A 748 8.24 25.24 -28.35
C GLN A 748 8.25 25.14 -29.90
N THR A 749 9.36 24.68 -30.48
CA THR A 749 9.58 24.60 -31.93
C THR A 749 10.41 23.36 -32.28
N ARG A 750 10.36 22.89 -33.53
CA ARG A 750 11.20 21.78 -34.03
C ARG A 750 12.70 22.07 -33.94
N MET A 751 13.13 23.32 -34.19
CA MET A 751 14.52 23.73 -33.97
C MET A 751 14.91 23.62 -32.48
N GLY A 752 14.00 23.94 -31.57
CA GLY A 752 14.22 23.74 -30.15
C GLY A 752 14.38 22.27 -29.77
N VAL A 753 13.68 21.36 -30.46
CA VAL A 753 13.80 19.90 -30.25
C VAL A 753 15.21 19.42 -30.60
N GLU A 754 15.74 19.82 -31.75
CA GLU A 754 17.15 19.55 -32.11
C GLU A 754 18.11 20.07 -31.03
N GLN A 755 17.90 21.30 -30.57
CA GLN A 755 18.73 21.90 -29.53
C GLN A 755 18.67 21.15 -28.19
N VAL A 756 17.54 20.53 -27.83
CA VAL A 756 17.43 19.69 -26.64
C VAL A 756 18.37 18.48 -26.75
N TYR A 757 18.39 17.79 -27.89
CA TYR A 757 19.29 16.65 -28.07
C TYR A 757 20.76 17.06 -28.07
N MET A 758 21.09 18.15 -28.79
CA MET A 758 22.44 18.69 -28.83
C MET A 758 22.96 19.08 -27.44
N ASP A 759 22.13 19.72 -26.62
CA ASP A 759 22.46 20.07 -25.24
C ASP A 759 22.63 18.82 -24.36
N ALA A 760 21.65 17.90 -24.38
CA ALA A 760 21.64 16.72 -23.52
C ALA A 760 22.89 15.86 -23.72
N PHE A 761 23.29 15.59 -24.96
CA PHE A 761 24.48 14.77 -25.24
C PHE A 761 25.79 15.54 -25.03
N THR A 762 25.79 16.86 -25.17
CA THR A 762 26.94 17.69 -24.74
C THR A 762 27.15 17.58 -23.23
N ARG A 763 26.08 17.74 -22.44
CA ARG A 763 26.11 17.57 -20.97
C ARG A 763 26.55 16.17 -20.57
N ALA A 764 26.03 15.13 -21.23
CA ALA A 764 26.41 13.74 -20.95
C ALA A 764 27.91 13.49 -21.19
N ARG A 765 28.45 13.95 -22.32
CA ARG A 765 29.88 13.86 -22.63
C ARG A 765 30.74 14.61 -21.61
N ASP A 766 30.32 15.81 -21.21
CA ASP A 766 31.07 16.60 -20.22
C ASP A 766 30.98 16.01 -18.81
N TYR A 767 29.85 15.39 -18.46
CA TYR A 767 29.67 14.60 -17.25
C TYR A 767 30.57 13.36 -17.23
N GLU A 768 30.69 12.65 -18.34
CA GLU A 768 31.60 11.49 -18.46
C GLU A 768 33.06 11.89 -18.19
N LYS A 769 33.52 13.01 -18.78
CA LYS A 769 34.89 13.54 -18.60
C LYS A 769 35.26 13.90 -17.16
N GLN A 770 34.29 14.09 -16.26
CA GLN A 770 34.57 14.41 -14.85
C GLN A 770 35.19 13.23 -14.08
N GLY A 771 35.10 12.00 -14.59
CA GLY A 771 35.76 10.83 -14.01
C GLY A 771 35.18 10.36 -12.67
N ALA A 772 35.99 9.65 -11.89
CA ALA A 772 35.59 9.08 -10.60
C ALA A 772 35.46 10.18 -9.52
N GLY A 773 34.46 10.05 -8.64
CA GLY A 773 34.21 11.00 -7.56
C GLY A 773 33.32 12.20 -7.92
N LYS A 774 32.74 12.22 -9.12
CA LYS A 774 31.68 13.16 -9.49
C LYS A 774 30.37 12.87 -8.73
N ARG A 775 29.52 13.90 -8.58
CA ARG A 775 28.13 13.71 -8.19
C ARG A 775 27.46 12.82 -9.23
N ARG A 776 26.86 11.70 -8.81
CA ARG A 776 26.14 10.82 -9.71
C ARG A 776 24.80 11.44 -10.11
N ASP A 777 24.51 11.46 -11.40
CA ASP A 777 23.28 11.98 -11.98
C ASP A 777 22.64 10.90 -12.85
N LEU A 778 21.44 10.45 -12.49
CA LEU A 778 20.77 9.33 -13.16
C LEU A 778 20.31 9.66 -14.59
N GLU A 779 19.99 10.93 -14.88
CA GLU A 779 19.64 11.37 -16.24
C GLU A 779 20.89 11.24 -17.12
N LEU A 780 22.00 11.82 -16.66
CA LEU A 780 23.25 11.83 -17.42
C LEU A 780 23.91 10.45 -17.50
N ASP A 781 23.78 9.60 -16.48
CA ASP A 781 24.23 8.21 -16.53
C ASP A 781 23.55 7.46 -17.70
N ALA A 782 22.23 7.61 -17.85
CA ALA A 782 21.48 6.96 -18.92
C ALA A 782 21.87 7.48 -20.31
N LEU A 783 22.17 8.77 -20.45
CA LEU A 783 22.66 9.35 -21.70
C LEU A 783 24.09 8.90 -22.05
N VAL A 784 24.96 8.76 -21.03
CA VAL A 784 26.31 8.21 -21.22
C VAL A 784 26.27 6.74 -21.64
N GLU A 785 25.28 5.96 -21.19
CA GLU A 785 25.07 4.60 -21.68
C GLU A 785 24.80 4.57 -23.20
N ILE A 786 24.09 5.56 -23.75
CA ILE A 786 23.85 5.69 -25.19
C ILE A 786 25.14 6.02 -25.94
N LEU A 787 25.91 7.01 -25.45
CA LEU A 787 27.21 7.38 -26.04
C LEU A 787 28.18 6.18 -26.10
N ASN A 788 28.04 5.25 -25.15
CA ASN A 788 28.85 4.03 -25.06
C ASN A 788 28.19 2.78 -25.68
N SER A 789 27.11 2.93 -26.45
CA SER A 789 26.40 1.82 -27.10
C SER A 789 25.93 0.71 -26.14
N LYS A 790 25.55 1.08 -24.91
CA LYS A 790 24.95 0.19 -23.90
C LYS A 790 23.43 0.36 -23.79
N ARG A 791 22.89 1.42 -24.39
CA ARG A 791 21.46 1.74 -24.41
C ARG A 791 21.05 2.23 -25.79
N PHE A 792 19.95 1.67 -26.30
CA PHE A 792 19.53 1.85 -27.69
C PHE A 792 18.27 2.70 -27.80
N ILE A 793 18.24 3.57 -28.81
CA ILE A 793 17.18 4.56 -29.00
C ILE A 793 16.03 3.98 -29.82
N THR A 794 14.83 4.06 -29.27
CA THR A 794 13.56 3.91 -30.00
C THR A 794 12.90 5.29 -30.07
N CYS A 795 12.68 5.81 -31.28
CA CYS A 795 12.28 7.20 -31.48
C CYS A 795 10.93 7.32 -32.16
N HIS A 796 9.95 7.87 -31.47
CA HIS A 796 8.69 8.32 -32.08
C HIS A 796 8.99 9.37 -33.16
N SER A 797 8.49 9.14 -34.37
CA SER A 797 8.75 10.01 -35.52
C SER A 797 7.65 9.90 -36.56
N TYR A 798 7.41 10.97 -37.32
CA TYR A 798 6.48 10.95 -38.45
C TYR A 798 7.12 11.49 -39.71
N VAL A 799 7.60 12.73 -39.69
CA VAL A 799 8.05 13.45 -40.89
C VAL A 799 9.54 13.26 -41.20
N GLN A 800 9.86 13.20 -42.50
CA GLN A 800 11.20 12.93 -43.04
C GLN A 800 12.28 13.90 -42.53
N SER A 801 11.93 15.17 -42.31
CA SER A 801 12.89 16.22 -41.96
C SER A 801 13.44 16.02 -40.56
N GLU A 802 12.60 15.59 -39.62
CA GLU A 802 12.99 15.33 -38.25
C GLU A 802 13.72 14.00 -38.10
N ILE A 803 13.32 12.98 -38.87
CA ILE A 803 14.05 11.70 -38.96
C ILE A 803 15.48 11.97 -39.42
N ASN A 804 15.65 12.76 -40.48
CA ASN A 804 16.97 13.13 -41.00
C ASN A 804 17.78 13.99 -40.01
N MET A 805 17.13 14.93 -39.31
CA MET A 805 17.77 15.73 -38.25
C MET A 805 18.33 14.85 -37.14
N LEU A 806 17.55 13.92 -36.60
CA LEU A 806 18.00 13.09 -35.48
C LEU A 806 19.15 12.16 -35.90
N MET A 807 19.14 11.62 -37.12
CA MET A 807 20.29 10.86 -37.64
C MET A 807 21.58 11.71 -37.65
N HIS A 808 21.53 12.96 -38.10
CA HIS A 808 22.70 13.85 -38.07
C HIS A 808 23.16 14.25 -36.66
N VAL A 809 22.22 14.43 -35.73
CA VAL A 809 22.58 14.61 -34.30
C VAL A 809 23.30 13.36 -33.79
N ALA A 810 22.79 12.17 -34.09
CA ALA A 810 23.41 10.91 -33.71
C ALA A 810 24.83 10.75 -34.29
N ASP A 811 25.01 11.08 -35.57
CA ASP A 811 26.31 11.09 -36.24
C ASP A 811 27.33 12.01 -35.54
N THR A 812 26.87 13.20 -35.10
CA THR A 812 27.70 14.21 -34.42
C THR A 812 28.25 13.71 -33.09
N PHE A 813 27.50 12.86 -32.38
CA PHE A 813 27.91 12.27 -31.11
C PHE A 813 28.36 10.81 -31.23
N HIS A 814 28.47 10.29 -32.46
CA HIS A 814 28.96 8.95 -32.78
C HIS A 814 28.14 7.81 -32.16
N PHE A 815 26.81 7.92 -32.20
CA PHE A 815 25.89 6.83 -31.86
C PHE A 815 24.88 6.59 -32.99
N HIS A 816 24.18 5.45 -32.95
CA HIS A 816 23.13 5.10 -33.91
C HIS A 816 21.75 5.16 -33.29
N VAL A 817 20.74 5.60 -34.07
CA VAL A 817 19.33 5.44 -33.71
C VAL A 817 18.97 4.01 -34.08
N ASN A 818 18.48 3.23 -33.11
CA ASN A 818 18.19 1.81 -33.31
C ASN A 818 16.89 1.62 -34.11
N THR A 819 15.81 2.25 -33.67
CA THR A 819 14.50 2.14 -34.32
C THR A 819 13.81 3.49 -34.35
N PHE A 820 13.28 3.87 -35.51
CA PHE A 820 12.27 4.92 -35.61
C PHE A 820 10.88 4.27 -35.59
N THR A 821 10.00 4.72 -34.70
CA THR A 821 8.66 4.18 -34.50
C THR A 821 7.58 5.11 -35.05
N HIS A 822 6.43 4.53 -35.42
CA HIS A 822 5.37 5.09 -36.25
C HIS A 822 5.82 5.43 -37.68
N ILE A 823 6.87 6.24 -37.81
CA ILE A 823 7.68 6.55 -38.99
C ILE A 823 6.90 6.61 -40.32
N LEU A 824 5.78 7.34 -40.32
CA LEU A 824 4.84 7.34 -41.45
C LEU A 824 5.42 7.91 -42.76
N GLU A 825 6.47 8.72 -42.70
CA GLU A 825 7.24 9.16 -43.88
C GLU A 825 8.58 8.42 -44.06
N GLY A 826 8.79 7.28 -43.40
CA GLY A 826 10.01 6.48 -43.48
C GLY A 826 10.37 6.11 -44.91
N TYR A 827 9.38 5.83 -45.75
CA TYR A 827 9.54 5.57 -47.19
C TYR A 827 10.30 6.68 -47.95
N LYS A 828 10.25 7.93 -47.48
CA LYS A 828 10.96 9.05 -48.13
C LYS A 828 12.45 9.09 -47.79
N VAL A 829 12.87 8.39 -46.72
CA VAL A 829 14.25 8.40 -46.19
C VAL A 829 14.82 7.00 -45.94
N ALA A 830 14.20 5.96 -46.49
CA ALA A 830 14.58 4.57 -46.27
C ALA A 830 16.05 4.27 -46.69
N ASP A 831 16.54 4.93 -47.74
CA ASP A 831 17.94 4.86 -48.20
C ASP A 831 18.92 5.34 -47.12
N LYS A 832 18.60 6.48 -46.49
CA LYS A 832 19.40 7.10 -45.43
C LYS A 832 19.33 6.28 -44.15
N MET A 833 18.14 5.79 -43.79
CA MET A 833 17.98 4.89 -42.65
C MET A 833 18.82 3.62 -42.80
N LYS A 834 18.81 3.03 -44.00
CA LYS A 834 19.63 1.85 -44.31
C LYS A 834 21.12 2.13 -44.16
N ALA A 835 21.58 3.28 -44.64
CA ALA A 835 22.97 3.72 -44.50
C ALA A 835 23.35 4.01 -43.03
N HIS A 836 22.42 4.58 -42.25
CA HIS A 836 22.57 4.84 -40.81
C HIS A 836 22.61 3.57 -39.96
N GLY A 837 21.96 2.51 -40.44
CA GLY A 837 21.72 1.27 -39.68
C GLY A 837 20.45 1.31 -38.82
N ALA A 838 19.54 2.25 -39.05
CA ALA A 838 18.28 2.35 -38.32
C ALA A 838 17.23 1.37 -38.86
N GLY A 839 16.48 0.76 -37.95
CA GLY A 839 15.26 0.01 -38.24
C GLY A 839 13.99 0.87 -38.20
N ALA A 840 12.86 0.26 -38.55
CA ALA A 840 11.57 0.93 -38.65
C ALA A 840 10.45 0.11 -37.98
N GLY A 841 9.71 0.74 -37.07
CA GLY A 841 8.40 0.29 -36.61
C GLY A 841 7.34 1.23 -37.15
N THR A 842 6.36 0.74 -37.91
CA THR A 842 5.32 1.60 -38.51
C THR A 842 3.92 1.08 -38.24
N PHE A 843 2.93 1.96 -38.36
CA PHE A 843 1.56 1.53 -38.55
C PHE A 843 1.36 0.97 -39.95
N ALA A 844 0.42 0.03 -40.08
CA ALA A 844 0.03 -0.50 -41.38
C ALA A 844 -0.87 0.50 -42.14
N ASP A 845 -1.87 1.08 -41.46
CA ASP A 845 -2.77 2.07 -42.07
C ASP A 845 -3.38 3.16 -41.17
N TRP A 846 -2.75 3.45 -40.02
CA TRP A 846 -3.26 4.47 -39.08
C TRP A 846 -2.61 5.85 -39.29
N TRP A 847 -3.36 6.82 -39.84
CA TRP A 847 -2.89 8.19 -40.11
C TRP A 847 -4.03 9.24 -40.22
N ALA A 848 -3.73 10.45 -40.71
CA ALA A 848 -4.65 11.60 -40.97
C ALA A 848 -5.33 12.25 -39.75
N TYR A 849 -4.81 12.03 -38.53
CA TYR A 849 -5.31 12.69 -37.31
C TYR A 849 -4.48 13.90 -36.86
N LYS A 850 -3.34 14.18 -37.50
CA LYS A 850 -2.47 15.37 -37.30
C LYS A 850 -1.94 15.88 -38.64
N MET A 851 -1.38 17.10 -38.65
CA MET A 851 -0.74 17.66 -39.84
C MET A 851 0.51 16.86 -40.24
N GLU A 852 1.32 16.45 -39.27
CA GLU A 852 2.54 15.66 -39.50
C GLU A 852 2.33 14.24 -40.05
N VAL A 853 1.07 13.78 -40.16
CA VAL A 853 0.71 12.45 -40.68
C VAL A 853 -0.14 12.50 -41.95
N GLN A 854 -0.16 13.65 -42.65
CA GLN A 854 -0.96 13.83 -43.87
C GLN A 854 -0.44 13.04 -45.09
N ASP A 855 0.88 12.90 -45.20
CA ASP A 855 1.54 12.22 -46.33
C ASP A 855 1.76 10.71 -46.09
N ALA A 856 1.16 10.17 -45.03
CA ALA A 856 1.24 8.74 -44.72
C ALA A 856 0.57 7.90 -45.83
N ILE A 857 1.20 6.77 -46.18
CA ILE A 857 0.70 5.83 -47.20
C ILE A 857 0.78 4.39 -46.69
N PRO A 858 -0.14 3.50 -47.10
CA PRO A 858 -0.13 2.11 -46.66
C PRO A 858 1.05 1.29 -47.23
N GLN A 859 1.71 1.79 -48.28
CA GLN A 859 2.89 1.18 -48.87
C GLN A 859 4.18 1.42 -48.06
N ASN A 860 4.14 2.27 -47.02
CA ASN A 860 5.33 2.69 -46.27
C ASN A 860 6.17 1.50 -45.79
N ALA A 861 5.53 0.52 -45.14
CA ALA A 861 6.21 -0.68 -44.65
C ALA A 861 6.85 -1.51 -45.77
N GLY A 862 6.15 -1.68 -46.88
CA GLY A 862 6.63 -2.43 -48.05
C GLY A 862 7.83 -1.77 -48.72
N ILE A 863 7.78 -0.45 -48.94
CA ILE A 863 8.87 0.31 -49.56
C ILE A 863 10.13 0.25 -48.69
N MET A 864 10.01 0.47 -47.37
CA MET A 864 11.16 0.34 -46.46
C MET A 864 11.74 -1.07 -46.47
N HIS A 865 10.89 -2.10 -46.52
CA HIS A 865 11.31 -3.49 -46.62
C HIS A 865 12.08 -3.77 -47.93
N GLU A 866 11.60 -3.28 -49.07
CA GLU A 866 12.27 -3.44 -50.38
C GLU A 866 13.66 -2.78 -50.43
N VAL A 867 13.83 -1.63 -49.75
CA VAL A 867 15.13 -0.95 -49.60
C VAL A 867 16.07 -1.72 -48.65
N GLY A 868 15.54 -2.69 -47.90
CA GLY A 868 16.31 -3.55 -47.00
C GLY A 868 16.42 -3.00 -45.57
N VAL A 869 15.54 -2.08 -45.16
CA VAL A 869 15.37 -1.69 -43.76
C VAL A 869 14.69 -2.83 -43.01
N VAL A 870 15.10 -3.08 -41.76
CA VAL A 870 14.38 -4.03 -40.90
C VAL A 870 13.08 -3.36 -40.46
N THR A 871 11.97 -3.77 -41.06
CA THR A 871 10.66 -3.15 -40.88
C THR A 871 9.72 -4.02 -40.05
N ALA A 872 9.12 -3.46 -39.01
CA ALA A 872 8.10 -4.07 -38.18
C ALA A 872 6.78 -3.29 -38.23
N ILE A 873 5.68 -3.97 -37.88
CA ILE A 873 4.38 -3.35 -37.66
C ILE A 873 4.10 -3.34 -36.15
N ASN A 874 3.79 -2.16 -35.61
CA ASN A 874 3.51 -1.97 -34.19
C ASN A 874 2.07 -1.53 -33.93
N SER A 875 1.60 -1.67 -32.68
CA SER A 875 0.21 -1.37 -32.34
C SER A 875 -0.03 0.06 -31.87
N ASP A 876 0.77 0.56 -30.92
CA ASP A 876 0.49 1.79 -30.13
C ASP A 876 -0.90 1.81 -29.45
N ASP A 877 -1.62 0.68 -29.45
CA ASP A 877 -3.01 0.57 -28.99
C ASP A 877 -3.30 -0.84 -28.48
N ALA A 878 -3.97 -0.90 -27.32
CA ALA A 878 -4.26 -2.15 -26.63
C ALA A 878 -5.24 -3.06 -27.40
N GLU A 879 -6.15 -2.48 -28.21
CA GLU A 879 -7.04 -3.26 -29.07
C GLU A 879 -6.31 -3.73 -30.32
N MET A 880 -5.62 -2.85 -31.04
CA MET A 880 -4.87 -3.18 -32.26
C MET A 880 -3.80 -4.24 -32.02
N ALA A 881 -3.16 -4.25 -30.85
CA ALA A 881 -2.16 -5.25 -30.49
C ALA A 881 -2.68 -6.69 -30.63
N ARG A 882 -3.97 -6.95 -30.34
CA ARG A 882 -4.55 -8.29 -30.51
C ARG A 882 -4.81 -8.68 -31.98
N ARG A 883 -4.58 -7.75 -32.90
CA ARG A 883 -4.82 -7.86 -34.35
C ARG A 883 -3.56 -7.63 -35.18
N LEU A 884 -2.37 -7.60 -34.57
CA LEU A 884 -1.10 -7.36 -35.29
C LEU A 884 -0.87 -8.34 -36.45
N ASN A 885 -1.37 -9.57 -36.37
CA ASN A 885 -1.36 -10.50 -37.51
C ASN A 885 -2.16 -9.99 -38.72
N GLN A 886 -3.29 -9.32 -38.48
CA GLN A 886 -4.12 -8.70 -39.52
C GLN A 886 -3.48 -7.41 -40.01
N GLU A 887 -2.85 -6.63 -39.12
CA GLU A 887 -2.09 -5.43 -39.50
C GLU A 887 -0.92 -5.78 -40.42
N ALA A 888 -0.16 -6.83 -40.10
CA ALA A 888 0.90 -7.35 -40.97
C ALA A 888 0.38 -7.78 -42.35
N ALA A 889 -0.80 -8.40 -42.42
CA ALA A 889 -1.41 -8.86 -43.67
C ALA A 889 -1.69 -7.71 -44.65
N LYS A 890 -1.87 -6.48 -44.16
CA LYS A 890 -2.09 -5.30 -45.01
C LYS A 890 -0.89 -5.00 -45.92
N SER A 891 0.33 -5.33 -45.50
CA SER A 891 1.54 -5.18 -46.34
C SER A 891 1.50 -6.08 -47.59
N ILE A 892 0.84 -7.24 -47.51
CA ILE A 892 0.58 -8.10 -48.68
C ILE A 892 -0.37 -7.36 -49.63
N LYS A 893 -1.47 -6.82 -49.09
CA LYS A 893 -2.51 -6.17 -49.89
C LYS A 893 -2.02 -4.91 -50.60
N TYR A 894 -1.28 -4.05 -49.90
CA TYR A 894 -0.93 -2.72 -50.40
C TYR A 894 0.41 -2.66 -51.13
N ALA A 895 1.36 -3.53 -50.80
CA ALA A 895 2.72 -3.50 -51.34
C ALA A 895 3.19 -4.85 -51.93
N GLY A 896 2.36 -5.91 -51.92
CA GLY A 896 2.73 -7.19 -52.52
C GLY A 896 3.83 -7.95 -51.77
N VAL A 897 4.06 -7.61 -50.50
CA VAL A 897 5.01 -8.32 -49.63
C VAL A 897 4.59 -9.79 -49.51
N SER A 898 5.56 -10.72 -49.49
CA SER A 898 5.27 -12.15 -49.33
C SER A 898 4.61 -12.44 -47.97
N GLU A 899 3.81 -13.50 -47.87
CA GLU A 899 3.18 -13.86 -46.59
C GLU A 899 4.19 -14.15 -45.47
N GLU A 900 5.31 -14.78 -45.81
CA GLU A 900 6.37 -15.07 -44.84
C GLU A 900 7.05 -13.78 -44.37
N ASP A 901 7.32 -12.83 -45.27
CA ASP A 901 7.93 -11.55 -44.89
C ASP A 901 6.95 -10.65 -44.14
N ALA A 902 5.67 -10.67 -44.50
CA ALA A 902 4.62 -9.99 -43.73
C ALA A 902 4.54 -10.54 -42.31
N LEU A 903 4.55 -11.87 -42.12
CA LEU A 903 4.56 -12.47 -40.78
C LEU A 903 5.83 -12.11 -39.98
N LYS A 904 6.99 -12.00 -40.65
CA LYS A 904 8.23 -11.50 -40.00
C LYS A 904 8.08 -10.09 -39.44
N MET A 905 7.27 -9.21 -40.04
CA MET A 905 7.07 -7.84 -39.56
C MET A 905 6.45 -7.76 -38.15
N VAL A 906 5.84 -8.84 -37.64
CA VAL A 906 5.27 -8.89 -36.29
C VAL A 906 5.87 -10.02 -35.43
N THR A 907 6.94 -10.66 -35.90
CA THR A 907 7.63 -11.75 -35.18
C THR A 907 9.15 -11.57 -35.21
N LEU A 908 9.82 -11.92 -36.30
CA LEU A 908 11.28 -11.91 -36.39
C LEU A 908 11.88 -10.51 -36.49
N ASN A 909 11.25 -9.58 -37.20
CA ASN A 909 11.74 -8.22 -37.35
C ASN A 909 11.71 -7.44 -36.03
N PRO A 910 10.59 -7.40 -35.26
CA PRO A 910 10.63 -6.80 -33.94
C PRO A 910 11.61 -7.52 -32.99
N ALA A 911 11.79 -8.85 -33.10
CA ALA A 911 12.84 -9.54 -32.34
C ALA A 911 14.26 -9.03 -32.67
N ARG A 912 14.53 -8.73 -33.94
CA ARG A 912 15.82 -8.15 -34.37
C ARG A 912 15.98 -6.73 -33.87
N LEU A 913 14.94 -5.90 -33.97
CA LEU A 913 14.96 -4.50 -33.50
C LEU A 913 15.15 -4.40 -31.98
N LEU A 914 14.72 -5.43 -31.25
CA LEU A 914 14.85 -5.54 -29.79
C LEU A 914 16.06 -6.39 -29.35
N HIS A 915 16.94 -6.80 -30.27
CA HIS A 915 18.14 -7.61 -30.01
C HIS A 915 17.89 -8.94 -29.28
N VAL A 916 16.78 -9.60 -29.61
CA VAL A 916 16.32 -10.86 -29.01
C VAL A 916 15.97 -11.93 -30.05
N ASP A 917 16.37 -11.72 -31.30
CA ASP A 917 16.17 -12.67 -32.40
C ASP A 917 16.99 -13.95 -32.26
N ASN A 918 17.98 -14.00 -31.37
CA ASN A 918 18.64 -15.24 -30.96
C ASN A 918 17.73 -16.14 -30.11
N ARG A 919 16.68 -15.59 -29.50
CA ARG A 919 15.79 -16.28 -28.54
C ARG A 919 14.34 -16.36 -28.99
N MET A 920 13.85 -15.37 -29.71
CA MET A 920 12.42 -15.19 -30.02
C MET A 920 12.20 -14.90 -31.52
N GLY A 921 10.93 -14.77 -31.92
CA GLY A 921 10.53 -14.27 -33.25
C GLY A 921 10.55 -15.29 -34.39
N SER A 922 11.00 -16.53 -34.16
CA SER A 922 10.95 -17.62 -35.16
C SER A 922 10.88 -18.99 -34.50
N ILE A 923 10.46 -20.02 -35.25
CA ILE A 923 10.43 -21.41 -34.75
C ILE A 923 11.73 -22.10 -35.17
N LYS A 924 12.68 -22.18 -34.24
CA LYS A 924 13.99 -22.81 -34.44
C LYS A 924 14.45 -23.52 -33.17
N VAL A 925 15.09 -24.68 -33.31
CA VAL A 925 15.63 -25.44 -32.17
C VAL A 925 16.54 -24.55 -31.31
N GLY A 926 16.33 -24.59 -29.99
CA GLY A 926 17.07 -23.81 -28.99
C GLY A 926 16.43 -22.46 -28.60
N LYS A 927 15.53 -21.93 -29.44
CA LYS A 927 14.78 -20.71 -29.12
C LYS A 927 13.75 -20.96 -28.01
N ASP A 928 13.33 -19.86 -27.38
CA ASP A 928 12.28 -19.89 -26.37
C ASP A 928 10.97 -20.35 -27.03
N ALA A 929 10.19 -21.17 -26.33
CA ALA A 929 8.95 -21.73 -26.85
C ALA A 929 7.78 -20.74 -26.74
N ASP A 930 7.92 -19.62 -27.44
CA ASP A 930 6.88 -18.60 -27.60
C ASP A 930 6.15 -18.87 -28.93
N LEU A 931 4.98 -19.50 -28.85
CA LEU A 931 4.31 -20.13 -30.00
C LEU A 931 2.80 -19.81 -30.01
N VAL A 932 2.21 -19.77 -31.20
CA VAL A 932 0.75 -19.63 -31.37
C VAL A 932 0.23 -20.71 -32.28
N LEU A 933 -0.75 -21.47 -31.80
CA LEU A 933 -1.52 -22.40 -32.61
C LEU A 933 -2.79 -21.71 -33.10
N TRP A 934 -2.93 -21.58 -34.40
CA TRP A 934 -4.02 -20.88 -35.07
C TRP A 934 -5.01 -21.85 -35.70
N SER A 935 -6.29 -21.49 -35.67
CA SER A 935 -7.37 -22.23 -36.33
C SER A 935 -7.34 -22.14 -37.87
N ASN A 936 -6.55 -21.22 -38.43
CA ASN A 936 -6.39 -20.96 -39.86
C ASN A 936 -5.01 -20.30 -40.09
N GLU A 937 -4.66 -19.99 -41.33
CA GLU A 937 -3.42 -19.28 -41.68
C GLU A 937 -3.27 -17.98 -40.85
N PRO A 938 -2.11 -17.72 -40.21
CA PRO A 938 -1.97 -16.64 -39.22
C PRO A 938 -2.38 -15.25 -39.72
N LEU A 939 -2.17 -14.94 -41.00
CA LEU A 939 -2.47 -13.64 -41.61
C LEU A 939 -3.92 -13.51 -42.13
N SER A 940 -4.74 -14.55 -41.99
CA SER A 940 -6.15 -14.54 -42.38
C SER A 940 -7.03 -13.76 -41.39
N ILE A 941 -8.02 -13.02 -41.89
CA ILE A 941 -9.04 -12.39 -41.05
C ILE A 941 -9.90 -13.40 -40.27
N TYR A 942 -9.93 -14.67 -40.70
CA TYR A 942 -10.64 -15.75 -40.03
C TYR A 942 -9.79 -16.50 -38.99
N ALA A 943 -8.50 -16.20 -38.92
CA ALA A 943 -7.59 -16.84 -37.96
C ALA A 943 -7.96 -16.45 -36.53
N LYS A 944 -7.97 -17.46 -35.66
CA LYS A 944 -8.13 -17.29 -34.22
C LYS A 944 -6.98 -18.03 -33.54
N ALA A 945 -6.30 -17.37 -32.60
CA ALA A 945 -5.39 -18.08 -31.71
C ALA A 945 -6.20 -19.09 -30.89
N GLU A 946 -5.95 -20.37 -31.07
CA GLU A 946 -6.53 -21.42 -30.23
C GLU A 946 -5.75 -21.54 -28.92
N LYS A 947 -4.43 -21.50 -29.02
CA LYS A 947 -3.50 -21.57 -27.90
C LYS A 947 -2.35 -20.61 -28.12
N THR A 948 -2.02 -19.83 -27.09
CA THR A 948 -0.84 -18.96 -27.06
C THR A 948 0.07 -19.45 -25.94
N ILE A 949 1.31 -19.74 -26.30
CA ILE A 949 2.30 -20.39 -25.46
C ILE A 949 3.45 -19.41 -25.26
N VAL A 950 3.86 -19.20 -24.02
CA VAL A 950 4.98 -18.33 -23.63
C VAL A 950 5.91 -19.14 -22.75
N ASP A 951 7.19 -19.22 -23.10
CA ASP A 951 8.17 -20.07 -22.40
C ASP A 951 7.70 -21.53 -22.21
N GLY A 952 6.92 -22.09 -23.15
CA GLY A 952 6.35 -23.43 -23.02
C GLY A 952 5.18 -23.57 -22.02
N ILE A 953 4.64 -22.46 -21.52
CA ILE A 953 3.43 -22.37 -20.70
C ILE A 953 2.25 -22.01 -21.60
N VAL A 954 1.13 -22.74 -21.52
CA VAL A 954 -0.10 -22.35 -22.23
C VAL A 954 -0.77 -21.21 -21.45
N GLU A 955 -0.42 -19.97 -21.80
CA GLU A 955 -0.93 -18.74 -21.16
C GLU A 955 -2.33 -18.35 -21.64
N PHE A 956 -2.74 -18.81 -22.83
CA PHE A 956 -4.11 -18.68 -23.30
C PHE A 956 -4.56 -19.97 -23.99
N ASP A 957 -5.78 -20.40 -23.68
CA ASP A 957 -6.47 -21.51 -24.34
C ASP A 957 -7.94 -21.11 -24.56
N ARG A 958 -8.38 -21.08 -25.82
CA ARG A 958 -9.72 -20.63 -26.19
C ARG A 958 -10.83 -21.50 -25.59
N GLU A 959 -10.60 -22.79 -25.40
CA GLU A 959 -11.58 -23.67 -24.76
C GLU A 959 -11.68 -23.39 -23.26
N TYR A 960 -10.54 -23.13 -22.61
CA TYR A 960 -10.50 -22.73 -21.21
C TYR A 960 -11.14 -21.36 -20.99
N ASP A 961 -10.96 -20.39 -21.89
CA ASP A 961 -11.64 -19.09 -21.83
C ASP A 961 -13.17 -19.21 -21.77
N LEU A 962 -13.75 -20.15 -22.53
CA LEU A 962 -15.20 -20.42 -22.48
C LEU A 962 -15.63 -20.96 -21.11
N GLN A 963 -14.82 -21.81 -20.49
CA GLN A 963 -15.06 -22.32 -19.14
C GLN A 963 -14.90 -21.20 -18.09
N LEU A 964 -13.89 -20.33 -18.26
CA LEU A 964 -13.67 -19.16 -17.41
C LEU A 964 -14.88 -18.23 -17.39
N ARG A 965 -15.50 -17.97 -18.54
CA ARG A 965 -16.73 -17.13 -18.61
C ARG A 965 -17.87 -17.70 -17.77
N GLN A 966 -18.05 -19.02 -17.77
CA GLN A 966 -19.06 -19.68 -16.93
C GLN A 966 -18.73 -19.55 -15.44
N ARG A 967 -17.45 -19.77 -15.07
CA ARG A 967 -16.95 -19.58 -13.70
C ARG A 967 -17.16 -18.14 -13.21
N ILE A 968 -16.85 -17.14 -14.04
CA ILE A 968 -17.06 -15.71 -13.74
C ILE A 968 -18.54 -15.43 -13.47
N ALA A 969 -19.44 -15.94 -14.33
CA ALA A 969 -20.88 -15.75 -14.14
C ALA A 969 -21.39 -16.38 -12.83
N ALA A 970 -20.93 -17.58 -12.50
CA ALA A 970 -21.29 -18.27 -11.25
C ALA A 970 -20.78 -17.52 -10.01
N GLU A 971 -19.51 -17.09 -10.01
CA GLU A 971 -18.92 -16.35 -8.89
C GLU A 971 -19.58 -14.98 -8.69
N ARG A 972 -19.88 -14.26 -9.78
CA ARG A 972 -20.68 -13.03 -9.72
C ARG A 972 -22.04 -13.28 -9.07
N SER A 973 -22.76 -14.32 -9.50
CA SER A 973 -24.08 -14.66 -8.93
C SER A 973 -24.01 -14.96 -7.42
N ARG A 974 -22.98 -15.70 -6.98
CA ARG A 974 -22.72 -16.01 -5.56
C ARG A 974 -22.49 -14.72 -4.76
N LEU A 975 -21.60 -13.84 -5.23
CA LEU A 975 -21.26 -12.60 -4.53
C LEU A 975 -22.41 -11.60 -4.53
N THR A 976 -23.17 -11.48 -5.63
CA THR A 976 -24.38 -10.65 -5.68
C THR A 976 -25.39 -11.10 -4.62
N SER A 977 -25.61 -12.41 -4.49
CA SER A 977 -26.52 -12.95 -3.47
C SER A 977 -26.08 -12.60 -2.04
N LYS A 978 -24.77 -12.62 -1.78
CA LYS A 978 -24.21 -12.20 -0.48
C LYS A 978 -24.38 -10.70 -0.21
N LEU A 979 -24.07 -9.86 -1.18
CA LEU A 979 -24.19 -8.41 -1.07
C LEU A 979 -25.64 -7.96 -0.84
N LEU A 980 -26.60 -8.57 -1.56
CA LEU A 980 -28.03 -8.34 -1.32
C LEU A 980 -28.47 -8.76 0.09
N ASN A 981 -27.90 -9.84 0.63
CA ASN A 981 -28.19 -10.29 1.99
C ASN A 981 -27.62 -9.36 3.06
N GLU A 982 -26.47 -8.71 2.83
CA GLU A 982 -25.95 -7.70 3.74
C GLU A 982 -26.82 -6.44 3.79
N LYS A 983 -27.31 -5.99 2.64
CA LYS A 983 -28.29 -4.89 2.59
C LYS A 983 -29.56 -5.22 3.38
N LYS A 984 -30.08 -6.45 3.25
CA LYS A 984 -31.25 -6.93 4.02
C LYS A 984 -31.03 -6.95 5.54
N LYS A 985 -29.79 -7.11 6.00
CA LYS A 985 -29.43 -7.01 7.43
C LYS A 985 -29.36 -5.58 7.94
N GLY A 986 -29.50 -4.58 7.07
CA GLY A 986 -29.34 -3.17 7.41
C GLY A 986 -27.88 -2.71 7.50
N THR A 987 -26.94 -3.50 6.98
CA THR A 987 -25.53 -3.09 6.88
C THR A 987 -25.41 -1.89 5.93
N PRO A 988 -24.61 -0.85 6.25
CA PRO A 988 -24.37 0.25 5.32
C PRO A 988 -23.86 -0.23 3.96
N VAL A 989 -24.43 0.30 2.88
CA VAL A 989 -24.04 0.00 1.50
C VAL A 989 -23.58 1.25 0.76
N GLU A 990 -22.69 1.07 -0.21
CA GLU A 990 -22.36 2.08 -1.21
C GLU A 990 -23.07 1.80 -2.53
N LYS A 991 -23.28 2.84 -3.35
CA LYS A 991 -23.87 2.68 -4.67
C LYS A 991 -22.90 1.97 -5.61
N ALA A 992 -23.41 1.08 -6.44
CA ALA A 992 -22.68 0.61 -7.60
C ALA A 992 -22.28 1.83 -8.47
N ALA A 993 -21.00 1.89 -8.81
CA ALA A 993 -20.43 2.99 -9.57
C ALA A 993 -19.54 2.44 -10.67
N TYR A 994 -19.61 3.06 -11.84
CA TYR A 994 -18.68 2.79 -12.92
C TYR A 994 -17.29 3.31 -12.56
N ARG A 995 -16.30 2.41 -12.60
CA ARG A 995 -14.88 2.73 -12.48
C ARG A 995 -14.24 2.48 -13.85
N PRO A 996 -14.01 3.53 -14.66
CA PRO A 996 -13.33 3.34 -15.94
C PRO A 996 -11.94 2.76 -15.72
N GLU A 997 -11.54 1.85 -16.60
CA GLU A 997 -10.16 1.40 -16.70
C GLU A 997 -9.38 2.49 -17.44
N GLU A 998 -8.30 3.00 -16.82
CA GLU A 998 -7.45 4.01 -17.45
C GLU A 998 -6.53 3.30 -18.46
N ILE A 999 -6.80 3.51 -19.76
CA ILE A 999 -5.96 2.98 -20.86
C ILE A 999 -5.02 4.09 -21.30
N TYR A 1000 -3.71 3.90 -21.14
CA TYR A 1000 -2.74 4.93 -21.53
C TYR A 1000 -2.40 4.89 -23.01
N HIS A 1001 -2.48 6.06 -23.65
CA HIS A 1001 -2.00 6.35 -24.99
C HIS A 1001 -0.74 7.20 -24.96
N CYS A 1002 -0.09 7.37 -26.12
CA CYS A 1002 1.20 8.03 -26.26
C CYS A 1002 1.27 9.46 -25.67
N GLU A 1003 0.17 10.20 -25.56
CA GLU A 1003 0.14 11.55 -24.97
C GLU A 1003 -0.23 11.57 -23.47
N ASP A 1004 -0.63 10.43 -22.90
CA ASP A 1004 -1.31 10.42 -21.61
C ASP A 1004 -0.36 10.67 -20.43
N LEU A 1005 -0.90 11.34 -19.42
CA LEU A 1005 -0.27 11.64 -18.13
C LEU A 1005 -1.07 10.98 -17.02
N GLN A 1006 -0.45 10.78 -15.85
CA GLN A 1006 -1.16 10.32 -14.67
C GLN A 1006 -2.27 11.32 -14.28
N GLY A 1007 -3.54 10.87 -14.25
CA GLY A 1007 -4.68 11.71 -13.88
C GLY A 1007 -5.06 12.76 -14.94
N GLY A 1008 -4.59 12.60 -16.19
CA GLY A 1008 -5.02 13.41 -17.33
C GLY A 1008 -6.47 13.12 -17.70
N HIS A 1009 -7.17 14.15 -18.21
CA HIS A 1009 -8.58 14.07 -18.58
C HIS A 1009 -8.82 13.07 -19.73
N GLN A 1010 -9.20 11.83 -19.42
CA GLN A 1010 -9.80 10.90 -20.40
C GLN A 1010 -11.27 11.24 -20.72
N HIS A 1011 -11.69 12.51 -20.61
CA HIS A 1011 -13.10 12.87 -20.70
C HIS A 1011 -13.60 13.32 -22.08
N GLU A 1012 -12.77 13.32 -23.13
CA GLU A 1012 -13.20 13.87 -24.43
C GLU A 1012 -13.09 12.93 -25.65
N VAL A 1013 -12.86 11.62 -25.48
CA VAL A 1013 -12.84 10.66 -26.63
C VAL A 1013 -13.97 9.63 -26.57
N ILE A 1014 -15.08 9.97 -25.91
CA ILE A 1014 -16.37 9.30 -26.13
C ILE A 1014 -17.42 10.37 -26.46
N GLN A 1015 -17.36 10.87 -27.69
CA GLN A 1015 -18.53 11.37 -28.44
C GLN A 1015 -18.48 10.85 -29.87
#